data_AF-A0A7C3TN97-F1
#
_entry.id   AF-A0A7C3TN97-F1
#
_cell.length_a   1.000
_cell.length_b   1.000
_cell.length_c   1.000
_cell.angle_alpha   90.00
_cell.angle_beta   90.00
_cell.angle_gamma   90.00
#
_symmetry.space_group_name_H-M   'P 1'
#
loop_
_entity.id
_entity.type
_entity.pdbx_description
1 polymer ?
#
loop_
_entity_poly.entity_id
_entity_poly.type
_entity_poly.pdbx_seq_one_letter_code
_entity_poly.pdbx_strand_id
1 'polypeptide(L)'
;DVDRSMWDYNPVMIDSTRVNLSKAGQGRFYAGNPPSIVIPSPGGFPGMMQKMKDYIVSRGTWMDTNLLTDTLYPYTPSVTYIGRAGFPLDDLRFRSSAFAGRTGVFAAMQWRIAEITDPSSPAFDPRAPRLYEITPTWQSGEITVFNSEITIPPSVVEPGRTYRVRVRMKDSTGRWSNWSAPVQFVAAVGSQVVRQSLRITELCYNPSEPSAGPWARDDYEFVELKNIGQQSINLAGVRFTKGISYTFGDIALSPGQHVVLAANPEAFALRYSTAGLTLAGPYSGKLDNGGERITLEDALGQTILDFTYDDDGEGWYSATDGRGYTLVVVDPASGADLNLPAAWMTGWQFDGTPGADEQTGRLIGGGGDDTYFVRQMGSTVQIFAESAPEGMPAWTLDAGVFNALHVAGGAGDDSLTIAGNLSVALTFDGAGGDDVIEIRAGVLDFAAGSLSGQPVLQLAGGATVNLLSSFCLSGLTIEDGCILAIAPDGRRVLRTGSLTLGTGATLDLNDNVLVVECGQSGKTSMRDAVASLVASGRNGGLWNGPGIVSTIAAGDPPGVSAVGVLLNEDASGTPLLAELFGEILTAADLIAGYTLSGDVNFDRRIDADDYFRIDQGWLNRGRTWRDGDLNYDGAVDGDDFYLIDTAFLWQTILFGGQTMPAGAQGQGAAAMWSDDISLWDRSVCLR
;
A
#
# COMPACT_ATOMS: atom_id res chain seq x y z
N ASP A 1 -17.69 -28.59 -69.00
CA ASP A 1 -18.72 -28.36 -70.04
C ASP A 1 -18.24 -28.31 -71.49
N VAL A 2 -16.95 -28.05 -71.77
CA VAL A 2 -16.41 -28.19 -73.15
C VAL A 2 -16.50 -29.65 -73.67
N ASP A 3 -16.58 -30.63 -72.76
CA ASP A 3 -16.74 -32.05 -73.10
C ASP A 3 -18.19 -32.48 -73.40
N ARG A 4 -19.22 -31.63 -73.26
CA ARG A 4 -20.61 -32.07 -73.49
C ARG A 4 -20.83 -32.48 -74.95
N SER A 5 -20.13 -31.86 -75.92
CA SER A 5 -20.15 -32.25 -77.33
C SER A 5 -19.42 -33.57 -77.59
N MET A 6 -18.31 -33.86 -76.88
CA MET A 6 -17.65 -35.17 -76.94
C MET A 6 -18.50 -36.26 -76.31
N TRP A 7 -19.20 -35.95 -75.21
CA TRP A 7 -20.16 -36.86 -74.58
C TRP A 7 -21.38 -37.13 -75.47
N ASP A 8 -21.90 -36.13 -76.19
CA ASP A 8 -23.06 -36.30 -77.08
C ASP A 8 -22.74 -37.19 -78.30
N TYR A 9 -21.46 -37.47 -78.59
CA TYR A 9 -21.03 -38.46 -79.58
C TYR A 9 -20.35 -39.70 -78.98
N ASN A 10 -20.28 -39.79 -77.65
CA ASN A 10 -19.71 -40.96 -76.97
C ASN A 10 -20.53 -42.21 -77.35
N PRO A 11 -19.88 -43.34 -77.72
CA PRO A 11 -20.57 -44.58 -78.07
C PRO A 11 -21.58 -45.06 -77.02
N VAL A 12 -21.38 -44.71 -75.75
CA VAL A 12 -22.31 -45.04 -74.67
C VAL A 12 -23.69 -44.39 -74.84
N MET A 13 -23.79 -43.28 -75.58
CA MET A 13 -25.05 -42.53 -75.77
C MET A 13 -26.06 -43.22 -76.67
N ILE A 14 -25.64 -44.25 -77.41
CA ILE A 14 -26.51 -45.11 -78.23
C ILE A 14 -26.70 -46.50 -77.61
N ASP A 15 -26.10 -46.75 -76.45
CA ASP A 15 -26.21 -48.02 -75.73
C ASP A 15 -27.47 -48.03 -74.85
N SER A 16 -28.54 -48.67 -75.34
CA SER A 16 -29.81 -48.80 -74.61
C SER A 16 -29.71 -49.53 -73.27
N THR A 17 -28.60 -50.24 -73.02
CA THR A 17 -28.40 -50.95 -71.75
C THR A 17 -27.85 -50.04 -70.66
N ARG A 18 -27.24 -48.91 -71.03
CA ARG A 18 -26.59 -47.97 -70.11
C ARG A 18 -27.31 -46.62 -70.02
N VAL A 19 -28.03 -46.23 -71.05
CA VAL A 19 -28.75 -44.95 -71.08
C VAL A 19 -30.19 -45.13 -71.56
N ASN A 20 -31.10 -44.32 -71.01
CA ASN A 20 -32.47 -44.28 -71.49
C ASN A 20 -32.53 -43.58 -72.84
N LEU A 21 -32.68 -44.36 -73.91
CA LEU A 21 -32.76 -43.86 -75.30
C LEU A 21 -33.98 -43.00 -75.59
N SER A 22 -34.91 -42.76 -74.66
CA SER A 22 -35.93 -41.70 -74.84
C SER A 22 -35.41 -40.31 -74.45
N LYS A 23 -34.32 -40.24 -73.68
CA LYS A 23 -33.73 -39.02 -73.11
C LYS A 23 -32.30 -38.75 -73.59
N ALA A 24 -31.66 -39.74 -74.22
CA ALA A 24 -30.30 -39.69 -74.74
C ALA A 24 -30.22 -40.23 -76.17
N GLY A 25 -29.14 -39.92 -76.89
CA GLY A 25 -28.85 -40.38 -78.24
C GLY A 25 -27.73 -39.54 -78.86
N GLN A 26 -26.99 -40.09 -79.83
CA GLN A 26 -25.91 -39.34 -80.46
C GLN A 26 -26.41 -38.07 -81.17
N GLY A 27 -25.81 -36.92 -80.88
CA GLY A 27 -26.20 -35.60 -81.42
C GLY A 27 -27.58 -35.11 -80.99
N ARG A 28 -28.26 -35.84 -80.08
CA ARG A 28 -29.68 -35.63 -79.78
C ARG A 28 -29.91 -34.48 -78.80
N PHE A 29 -28.92 -34.19 -77.96
CA PHE A 29 -28.94 -33.01 -77.10
C PHE A 29 -29.03 -31.73 -77.94
N TYR A 30 -28.34 -31.67 -79.08
CA TYR A 30 -28.41 -30.55 -80.02
C TYR A 30 -29.57 -30.63 -81.02
N ALA A 31 -30.18 -31.81 -81.23
CA ALA A 31 -31.35 -31.98 -82.10
C ALA A 31 -32.71 -31.67 -81.42
N GLY A 32 -32.81 -31.74 -80.09
CA GLY A 32 -34.07 -31.56 -79.37
C GLY A 32 -34.47 -30.08 -79.22
N ASN A 33 -35.56 -29.66 -79.88
CA ASN A 33 -36.27 -28.43 -79.57
C ASN A 33 -37.38 -28.73 -78.55
N PRO A 34 -37.52 -27.97 -77.43
CA PRO A 34 -38.85 -27.67 -76.91
C PRO A 34 -39.57 -26.73 -77.92
N PRO A 35 -40.92 -26.74 -77.99
CA PRO A 35 -41.68 -26.19 -79.13
C PRO A 35 -41.61 -24.67 -79.39
N SER A 36 -40.75 -23.90 -78.70
CA SER A 36 -40.80 -22.43 -78.69
C SER A 36 -39.52 -21.70 -79.11
N ILE A 37 -38.47 -22.40 -79.57
CA ILE A 37 -37.23 -21.75 -80.03
C ILE A 37 -36.97 -22.10 -81.50
N VAL A 38 -37.09 -21.12 -82.40
CA VAL A 38 -36.63 -21.22 -83.80
C VAL A 38 -35.16 -20.82 -83.84
N ILE A 39 -34.26 -21.73 -84.25
CA ILE A 39 -32.85 -21.40 -84.54
C ILE A 39 -32.54 -21.76 -86.00
N PRO A 40 -31.84 -20.89 -86.76
CA PRO A 40 -31.32 -21.22 -88.09
C PRO A 40 -30.23 -22.30 -87.99
N SER A 41 -30.31 -23.35 -88.80
CA SER A 41 -29.26 -24.38 -88.90
C SER A 41 -28.22 -24.00 -89.98
N PRO A 42 -26.94 -24.49 -89.97
CA PRO A 42 -26.36 -25.52 -89.08
C PRO A 42 -24.95 -25.22 -88.47
N GLY A 43 -24.67 -25.84 -87.30
CA GLY A 43 -23.43 -26.64 -87.14
C GLY A 43 -22.19 -26.07 -86.43
N GLY A 44 -22.13 -24.81 -86.02
CA GLY A 44 -20.94 -24.24 -85.36
C GLY A 44 -20.92 -24.33 -83.83
N PHE A 45 -19.72 -24.40 -83.22
CA PHE A 45 -19.50 -24.25 -81.78
C PHE A 45 -20.27 -23.08 -81.12
N PRO A 46 -20.42 -21.89 -81.77
CA PRO A 46 -21.23 -20.80 -81.22
C PRO A 46 -22.71 -21.15 -81.01
N GLY A 47 -23.34 -21.89 -81.95
CA GLY A 47 -24.74 -22.30 -81.84
C GLY A 47 -24.95 -23.34 -80.73
N MET A 48 -23.99 -24.26 -80.56
CA MET A 48 -23.99 -25.21 -79.44
C MET A 48 -23.85 -24.52 -78.09
N MET A 49 -23.03 -23.46 -77.99
CA MET A 49 -22.92 -22.66 -76.77
C MET A 49 -24.17 -21.84 -76.48
N GLN A 50 -24.82 -21.28 -77.50
CA GLN A 50 -26.08 -20.58 -77.29
C GLN A 50 -27.16 -21.54 -76.75
N LYS A 51 -27.25 -22.76 -77.28
CA LYS A 51 -28.20 -23.77 -76.77
C LYS A 51 -27.94 -24.14 -75.30
N MET A 52 -26.68 -24.24 -74.89
CA MET A 52 -26.34 -24.51 -73.48
C MET A 52 -26.72 -23.31 -72.58
N LYS A 53 -26.48 -22.08 -73.04
CA LYS A 53 -26.92 -20.86 -72.33
C LYS A 53 -28.43 -20.83 -72.17
N ASP A 54 -29.18 -21.06 -73.24
CA ASP A 54 -30.65 -21.04 -73.23
C ASP A 54 -31.24 -22.16 -72.36
N TYR A 55 -30.62 -23.35 -72.37
CA TYR A 55 -30.98 -24.45 -71.49
C TYR A 55 -30.74 -24.11 -70.01
N ILE A 56 -29.58 -23.54 -69.66
CA ILE A 56 -29.28 -23.12 -68.28
C ILE A 56 -30.29 -22.06 -67.82
N VAL A 57 -30.61 -21.07 -68.66
CA VAL A 57 -31.60 -20.04 -68.34
C VAL A 57 -32.99 -20.65 -68.15
N SER A 58 -33.49 -21.42 -69.11
CA SER A 58 -34.83 -22.02 -69.01
C SER A 58 -34.96 -23.02 -67.86
N ARG A 59 -33.91 -23.80 -67.60
CA ARG A 59 -33.89 -24.73 -66.47
C ARG A 59 -33.82 -23.99 -65.14
N GLY A 60 -33.05 -22.90 -65.06
CA GLY A 60 -33.04 -21.97 -63.92
C GLY A 60 -34.44 -21.43 -63.62
N THR A 61 -35.09 -20.82 -64.63
CA THR A 61 -36.47 -20.33 -64.50
C THR A 61 -37.44 -21.43 -64.04
N TRP A 62 -37.33 -22.64 -64.59
CA TRP A 62 -38.19 -23.75 -64.15
C TRP A 62 -37.94 -24.15 -62.70
N MET A 63 -36.68 -24.21 -62.25
CA MET A 63 -36.35 -24.51 -60.85
C MET A 63 -36.91 -23.43 -59.92
N ASP A 64 -36.71 -22.15 -60.27
CA ASP A 64 -37.24 -21.02 -59.50
C ASP A 64 -38.77 -21.06 -59.39
N THR A 65 -39.46 -21.44 -60.47
CA THR A 65 -40.92 -21.39 -60.57
C THR A 65 -41.62 -22.68 -60.10
N ASN A 66 -40.92 -23.82 -60.00
CA ASN A 66 -41.56 -25.12 -59.70
C ASN A 66 -40.97 -25.83 -58.48
N LEU A 67 -39.73 -25.49 -58.08
CA LEU A 67 -39.06 -26.11 -56.92
C LEU A 67 -38.82 -25.12 -55.78
N LEU A 68 -38.66 -23.84 -56.06
CA LEU A 68 -38.32 -22.79 -55.07
C LEU A 68 -39.50 -21.85 -54.77
N THR A 69 -40.73 -22.39 -54.70
CA THR A 69 -41.97 -21.60 -54.53
C THR A 69 -42.51 -21.55 -53.09
N ASP A 70 -41.79 -22.07 -52.10
CA ASP A 70 -42.23 -21.89 -50.71
C ASP A 70 -42.15 -20.39 -50.38
N THR A 71 -43.30 -19.77 -50.16
CA THR A 71 -43.40 -18.35 -49.79
C THR A 71 -43.72 -18.17 -48.32
N LEU A 72 -43.89 -19.25 -47.56
CA LEU A 72 -44.32 -19.24 -46.17
C LEU A 72 -43.16 -19.12 -45.18
N TYR A 73 -41.92 -19.10 -45.66
CA TYR A 73 -40.75 -18.86 -44.80
C TYR A 73 -40.79 -17.45 -44.17
N PRO A 74 -40.16 -17.26 -42.99
CA PRO A 74 -40.14 -15.96 -42.33
C PRO A 74 -39.43 -14.89 -43.15
N TYR A 75 -39.78 -13.62 -42.93
CA TYR A 75 -39.11 -12.51 -43.63
C TYR A 75 -37.61 -12.50 -43.32
N THR A 76 -36.82 -12.06 -44.30
CA THR A 76 -35.36 -12.00 -44.17
C THR A 76 -34.99 -10.91 -43.15
N PRO A 77 -34.29 -11.24 -42.06
CA PRO A 77 -33.89 -10.24 -41.07
C PRO A 77 -32.80 -9.31 -41.62
N SER A 78 -32.64 -8.15 -40.99
CA SER A 78 -31.48 -7.27 -41.21
C SER A 78 -30.50 -7.38 -40.05
N VAL A 79 -29.22 -7.06 -40.29
CA VAL A 79 -28.16 -7.00 -39.29
C VAL A 79 -27.44 -5.65 -39.39
N THR A 80 -27.10 -5.05 -38.26
CA THR A 80 -26.36 -3.80 -38.16
C THR A 80 -25.24 -3.95 -37.14
N TYR A 81 -24.06 -3.39 -37.41
CA TYR A 81 -22.98 -3.31 -36.44
C TYR A 81 -23.26 -2.20 -35.42
N ILE A 82 -23.06 -2.48 -34.14
CA ILE A 82 -23.34 -1.54 -33.03
C ILE A 82 -22.14 -1.32 -32.10
N GLY A 83 -20.97 -1.88 -32.41
CA GLY A 83 -19.75 -1.65 -31.65
C GLY A 83 -18.98 -0.39 -32.08
N ARG A 84 -17.80 -0.20 -31.48
CA ARG A 84 -16.87 0.90 -31.78
C ARG A 84 -16.43 0.92 -33.24
N ALA A 85 -16.25 2.13 -33.78
CA ALA A 85 -15.77 2.33 -35.14
C ALA A 85 -14.43 1.58 -35.37
N GLY A 86 -14.30 0.94 -36.54
CA GLY A 86 -13.10 0.17 -36.90
C GLY A 86 -13.15 -1.32 -36.58
N PHE A 87 -14.24 -1.84 -36.01
CA PHE A 87 -14.43 -3.27 -35.74
C PHE A 87 -13.30 -3.91 -34.90
N PRO A 88 -12.94 -3.32 -33.75
CA PRO A 88 -11.92 -3.89 -32.90
C PRO A 88 -12.41 -5.20 -32.28
N LEU A 89 -11.52 -6.18 -32.14
CA LEU A 89 -11.84 -7.54 -31.69
C LEU A 89 -12.60 -7.59 -30.36
N ASP A 90 -12.34 -6.65 -29.46
CA ASP A 90 -12.91 -6.52 -28.13
C ASP A 90 -14.30 -5.84 -28.12
N ASP A 91 -14.86 -5.50 -29.29
CA ASP A 91 -16.20 -4.88 -29.39
C ASP A 91 -16.94 -5.26 -30.70
N LEU A 92 -16.91 -6.54 -31.05
CA LEU A 92 -17.64 -7.07 -32.21
C LEU A 92 -19.11 -7.35 -31.90
N ARG A 93 -19.91 -6.29 -31.71
CA ARG A 93 -21.35 -6.37 -31.42
C ARG A 93 -22.23 -6.09 -32.62
N PHE A 94 -23.28 -6.91 -32.78
CA PHE A 94 -24.23 -6.80 -33.89
C PHE A 94 -25.66 -6.86 -33.38
N ARG A 95 -26.55 -6.13 -34.05
CA ARG A 95 -27.99 -6.10 -33.78
C ARG A 95 -28.78 -6.61 -34.97
N SER A 96 -29.73 -7.52 -34.74
CA SER A 96 -30.70 -7.97 -35.73
C SER A 96 -31.98 -7.12 -35.68
N SER A 97 -32.76 -7.13 -36.76
CA SER A 97 -34.16 -6.69 -36.72
C SER A 97 -34.99 -7.55 -35.75
N ALA A 98 -36.20 -7.09 -35.41
CA ALA A 98 -37.21 -7.95 -34.81
C ALA A 98 -37.57 -9.12 -35.72
N PHE A 99 -38.07 -10.22 -35.14
CA PHE A 99 -38.63 -11.31 -35.92
C PHE A 99 -39.89 -10.86 -36.66
N ALA A 100 -39.98 -11.23 -37.94
CA ALA A 100 -41.17 -11.01 -38.74
C ALA A 100 -41.42 -12.27 -39.59
N GLY A 101 -42.61 -12.85 -39.47
CA GLY A 101 -43.03 -14.03 -40.24
C GLY A 101 -44.35 -13.79 -40.95
N ARG A 102 -44.61 -14.55 -42.03
CA ARG A 102 -45.94 -14.60 -42.67
C ARG A 102 -46.88 -15.53 -41.92
N THR A 103 -46.32 -16.58 -41.32
CA THR A 103 -47.01 -17.58 -40.50
C THR A 103 -46.10 -17.97 -39.32
N GLY A 104 -46.67 -18.25 -38.16
CA GLY A 104 -45.92 -18.66 -36.96
C GLY A 104 -45.29 -17.50 -36.17
N VAL A 105 -44.85 -17.82 -34.95
CA VAL A 105 -44.10 -16.90 -34.07
C VAL A 105 -42.63 -17.28 -34.04
N PHE A 106 -41.78 -16.44 -33.47
CA PHE A 106 -40.35 -16.73 -33.31
C PHE A 106 -40.15 -18.07 -32.58
N ALA A 107 -39.26 -18.91 -33.10
CA ALA A 107 -38.85 -20.15 -32.46
C ALA A 107 -37.36 -20.22 -32.18
N ALA A 108 -36.52 -19.74 -33.11
CA ALA A 108 -35.09 -19.66 -32.90
C ALA A 108 -34.44 -18.62 -33.81
N MET A 109 -33.21 -18.21 -33.49
CA MET A 109 -32.31 -17.49 -34.38
C MET A 109 -30.94 -18.14 -34.45
N GLN A 110 -30.21 -17.85 -35.51
CA GLN A 110 -28.84 -18.32 -35.67
C GLN A 110 -27.99 -17.25 -36.34
N TRP A 111 -26.81 -17.04 -35.78
CA TRP A 111 -25.78 -16.17 -36.31
C TRP A 111 -24.67 -17.00 -36.94
N ARG A 112 -24.04 -16.44 -37.98
CA ARG A 112 -22.81 -16.97 -38.55
C ARG A 112 -21.83 -15.86 -38.86
N ILE A 113 -20.55 -16.21 -38.79
CA ILE A 113 -19.45 -15.41 -39.31
C ILE A 113 -18.58 -16.28 -40.20
N ALA A 114 -18.12 -15.73 -41.31
CA ALA A 114 -17.21 -16.40 -42.23
C ALA A 114 -16.10 -15.45 -42.66
N GLU A 115 -14.87 -15.94 -42.66
CA GLU A 115 -13.75 -15.27 -43.30
C GLU A 115 -13.90 -15.30 -44.82
N ILE A 116 -13.54 -14.21 -45.48
CA ILE A 116 -13.49 -14.13 -46.94
C ILE A 116 -12.14 -13.61 -47.39
N THR A 117 -11.66 -14.11 -48.53
CA THR A 117 -10.49 -13.51 -49.17
C THR A 117 -10.88 -12.21 -49.85
N ASP A 118 -10.37 -11.11 -49.33
CA ASP A 118 -10.51 -9.76 -49.89
C ASP A 118 -9.11 -9.22 -50.24
N PRO A 119 -8.80 -8.96 -51.52
CA PRO A 119 -7.51 -8.40 -51.92
C PRO A 119 -7.17 -7.03 -51.31
N SER A 120 -8.16 -6.33 -50.75
CA SER A 120 -7.97 -5.05 -50.03
C SER A 120 -7.68 -5.21 -48.54
N SER A 121 -7.75 -6.45 -48.01
CA SER A 121 -7.43 -6.77 -46.62
C SER A 121 -5.93 -6.58 -46.32
N PRO A 122 -5.56 -5.97 -45.19
CA PRO A 122 -4.17 -5.87 -44.75
C PRO A 122 -3.45 -7.22 -44.64
N ALA A 123 -4.17 -8.28 -44.28
CA ALA A 123 -3.62 -9.63 -44.12
C ALA A 123 -3.66 -10.46 -45.43
N PHE A 124 -3.93 -9.84 -46.59
CA PHE A 124 -4.04 -10.56 -47.85
C PHE A 124 -2.70 -11.17 -48.30
N ASP A 125 -2.64 -12.50 -48.32
CA ASP A 125 -1.58 -13.24 -49.00
C ASP A 125 -2.06 -13.70 -50.39
N PRO A 126 -1.47 -13.21 -51.50
CA PRO A 126 -1.85 -13.63 -52.85
C PRO A 126 -1.55 -15.12 -53.14
N ARG A 127 -0.75 -15.79 -52.32
CA ARG A 127 -0.42 -17.22 -52.45
C ARG A 127 -1.35 -18.14 -51.66
N ALA A 128 -2.12 -17.61 -50.72
CA ALA A 128 -3.02 -18.41 -49.89
C ALA A 128 -4.26 -18.89 -50.66
N PRO A 129 -4.84 -20.05 -50.30
CA PRO A 129 -6.12 -20.49 -50.84
C PRO A 129 -7.21 -19.45 -50.60
N ARG A 130 -8.08 -19.26 -51.60
CA ARG A 130 -9.21 -18.32 -51.46
C ARG A 130 -10.28 -18.89 -50.55
N LEU A 131 -10.61 -18.16 -49.50
CA LEU A 131 -11.70 -18.42 -48.58
C LEU A 131 -13.00 -17.78 -49.10
N TYR A 132 -14.09 -18.54 -48.98
CA TYR A 132 -15.42 -18.14 -49.41
C TYR A 132 -16.39 -18.20 -48.24
N GLU A 133 -17.37 -17.28 -48.25
CA GLU A 133 -18.37 -17.14 -47.18
C GLU A 133 -19.21 -18.41 -46.90
N ILE A 134 -19.22 -19.37 -47.82
CA ILE A 134 -19.97 -20.63 -47.65
C ILE A 134 -19.44 -21.48 -46.50
N THR A 135 -18.16 -21.35 -46.15
CA THR A 135 -17.53 -22.03 -45.03
C THR A 135 -17.51 -21.09 -43.83
N PRO A 136 -18.40 -21.28 -42.83
CA PRO A 136 -18.43 -20.42 -41.67
C PRO A 136 -17.22 -20.70 -40.77
N THR A 137 -16.60 -19.64 -40.26
CA THR A 137 -15.57 -19.71 -39.22
C THR A 137 -16.22 -19.99 -37.86
N TRP A 138 -17.43 -19.46 -37.63
CA TRP A 138 -18.20 -19.74 -36.43
C TRP A 138 -19.71 -19.63 -36.66
N GLN A 139 -20.47 -20.37 -35.85
CA GLN A 139 -21.93 -20.31 -35.78
C GLN A 139 -22.40 -20.37 -34.32
N SER A 140 -23.49 -19.66 -34.01
CA SER A 140 -24.04 -19.61 -32.65
C SER A 140 -24.80 -20.87 -32.19
N GLY A 141 -25.09 -21.79 -33.11
CA GLY A 141 -26.17 -22.77 -32.90
C GLY A 141 -27.57 -22.12 -32.92
N GLU A 142 -28.62 -22.90 -32.66
CA GLU A 142 -30.00 -22.38 -32.53
C GLU A 142 -30.17 -21.71 -31.16
N ILE A 143 -30.43 -20.40 -31.15
CA ILE A 143 -30.78 -19.62 -29.96
C ILE A 143 -32.31 -19.55 -29.89
N THR A 144 -32.91 -20.19 -28.90
CA THR A 144 -34.38 -20.35 -28.78
C THR A 144 -35.08 -19.19 -28.09
N VAL A 145 -34.35 -18.31 -27.42
CA VAL A 145 -34.85 -17.07 -26.83
C VAL A 145 -34.45 -15.91 -27.74
N PHE A 146 -35.41 -15.05 -28.10
CA PHE A 146 -35.11 -13.90 -28.96
C PHE A 146 -34.17 -12.93 -28.24
N ASN A 147 -32.99 -12.70 -28.81
CA ASN A 147 -32.09 -11.65 -28.39
C ASN A 147 -31.68 -10.86 -29.65
N SER A 148 -32.03 -9.57 -29.71
CA SER A 148 -31.70 -8.77 -30.88
C SER A 148 -30.19 -8.50 -30.99
N GLU A 149 -29.39 -8.76 -29.96
CA GLU A 149 -27.97 -8.44 -29.93
C GLU A 149 -27.09 -9.68 -29.75
N ILE A 150 -25.91 -9.64 -30.36
CA ILE A 150 -24.87 -10.64 -30.13
C ILE A 150 -23.50 -10.00 -30.13
N THR A 151 -22.65 -10.46 -29.21
CA THR A 151 -21.21 -10.21 -29.24
C THR A 151 -20.54 -11.42 -29.88
N ILE A 152 -19.78 -11.21 -30.95
CA ILE A 152 -19.02 -12.28 -31.60
C ILE A 152 -17.81 -12.62 -30.72
N PRO A 153 -17.56 -13.91 -30.41
CA PRO A 153 -16.38 -14.30 -29.66
C PRO A 153 -15.11 -13.86 -30.40
N PRO A 154 -14.20 -13.11 -29.76
CA PRO A 154 -13.00 -12.62 -30.43
C PRO A 154 -12.05 -13.74 -30.89
N SER A 155 -12.12 -14.92 -30.26
CA SER A 155 -11.30 -16.09 -30.59
C SER A 155 -11.59 -16.69 -31.97
N VAL A 156 -12.69 -16.29 -32.63
CA VAL A 156 -13.10 -16.83 -33.94
C VAL A 156 -12.73 -15.92 -35.11
N VAL A 157 -12.01 -14.83 -34.84
CA VAL A 157 -11.64 -13.80 -35.80
C VAL A 157 -10.20 -13.35 -35.58
N GLU A 158 -9.50 -12.99 -36.64
CA GLU A 158 -8.11 -12.52 -36.58
C GLU A 158 -7.98 -11.07 -37.08
N PRO A 159 -7.13 -10.23 -36.45
CA PRO A 159 -6.92 -8.87 -36.90
C PRO A 159 -6.38 -8.80 -38.33
N GLY A 160 -6.78 -7.76 -39.05
CA GLY A 160 -6.37 -7.51 -40.43
C GLY A 160 -7.11 -8.34 -41.47
N ARG A 161 -7.89 -9.36 -41.08
CA ARG A 161 -8.66 -10.22 -42.01
C ARG A 161 -10.08 -9.71 -42.24
N THR A 162 -10.67 -10.08 -43.37
CA THR A 162 -12.04 -9.68 -43.75
C THR A 162 -13.07 -10.74 -43.41
N TYR A 163 -14.15 -10.33 -42.75
CA TYR A 163 -15.25 -11.20 -42.33
C TYR A 163 -16.60 -10.72 -42.83
N ARG A 164 -17.56 -11.63 -42.88
CA ARG A 164 -18.98 -11.34 -43.07
C ARG A 164 -19.83 -11.98 -41.98
N VAL A 165 -20.66 -11.16 -41.33
CA VAL A 165 -21.66 -11.61 -40.35
C VAL A 165 -23.04 -11.63 -40.98
N ARG A 166 -23.81 -12.69 -40.68
CA ARG A 166 -25.23 -12.81 -41.05
C ARG A 166 -26.05 -13.44 -39.93
N VAL A 167 -27.34 -13.16 -39.97
CA VAL A 167 -28.35 -13.77 -39.09
C VAL A 167 -29.49 -14.36 -39.92
N ARG A 168 -30.09 -15.45 -39.43
CA ARG A 168 -31.35 -16.00 -39.91
C ARG A 168 -32.25 -16.37 -38.73
N MET A 169 -33.55 -16.51 -38.98
CA MET A 169 -34.53 -16.81 -37.94
C MET A 169 -35.47 -17.93 -38.36
N LYS A 170 -35.96 -18.68 -37.39
CA LYS A 170 -36.85 -19.82 -37.53
C LYS A 170 -38.19 -19.51 -36.92
N ASP A 171 -39.27 -19.84 -37.61
CA ASP A 171 -40.62 -19.79 -37.04
C ASP A 171 -40.99 -21.06 -36.27
N SER A 172 -42.10 -21.00 -35.55
CA SER A 172 -42.71 -22.12 -34.82
C SER A 172 -43.18 -23.27 -35.71
N THR A 173 -43.18 -23.12 -37.04
CA THR A 173 -43.46 -24.21 -38.00
C THR A 173 -42.19 -24.93 -38.44
N GLY A 174 -41.02 -24.48 -37.99
CA GLY A 174 -39.72 -25.05 -38.29
C GLY A 174 -39.06 -24.49 -39.56
N ARG A 175 -39.66 -23.48 -40.21
CA ARG A 175 -39.12 -22.87 -41.43
C ARG A 175 -38.08 -21.80 -41.09
N TRP A 176 -36.97 -21.81 -41.81
CA TRP A 176 -35.92 -20.79 -41.72
C TRP A 176 -36.13 -19.69 -42.75
N SER A 177 -35.88 -18.45 -42.35
CA SER A 177 -35.73 -17.34 -43.29
C SER A 177 -34.43 -17.46 -44.09
N ASN A 178 -34.33 -16.69 -45.17
CA ASN A 178 -33.04 -16.45 -45.80
C ASN A 178 -32.08 -15.80 -44.81
N TRP A 179 -30.78 -16.03 -45.02
CA TRP A 179 -29.76 -15.25 -44.33
C TRP A 179 -29.88 -13.77 -44.70
N SER A 180 -29.70 -12.89 -43.71
CA SER A 180 -29.64 -11.45 -43.89
C SER A 180 -28.62 -11.02 -44.96
N ALA A 181 -28.71 -9.77 -45.44
CA ALA A 181 -27.56 -9.15 -46.12
C ALA A 181 -26.32 -9.21 -45.21
N PRO A 182 -25.10 -9.36 -45.76
CA PRO A 182 -23.89 -9.45 -44.96
C PRO A 182 -23.48 -8.07 -44.43
N VAL A 183 -23.03 -8.00 -43.17
CA VAL A 183 -22.14 -6.92 -42.74
C VAL A 183 -20.71 -7.40 -43.00
N GLN A 184 -20.03 -6.77 -43.94
CA GLN A 184 -18.63 -7.03 -44.26
C GLN A 184 -17.73 -6.03 -43.54
N PHE A 185 -16.65 -6.50 -42.93
CA PHE A 185 -15.68 -5.66 -42.22
C PHE A 185 -14.28 -6.28 -42.19
N VAL A 186 -13.28 -5.45 -41.93
CA VAL A 186 -11.92 -5.89 -41.58
C VAL A 186 -11.82 -5.86 -40.06
N ALA A 187 -11.49 -6.99 -39.43
CA ALA A 187 -11.32 -7.03 -37.98
C ALA A 187 -10.07 -6.23 -37.58
N ALA A 188 -10.16 -5.33 -36.61
CA ALA A 188 -9.03 -4.57 -36.09
C ALA A 188 -8.53 -5.15 -34.77
N VAL A 189 -7.28 -4.86 -34.42
CA VAL A 189 -6.72 -5.23 -33.11
C VAL A 189 -7.58 -4.62 -32.00
N GLY A 190 -7.86 -5.40 -30.95
CA GLY A 190 -8.55 -4.90 -29.76
C GLY A 190 -7.72 -3.90 -28.96
N SER A 191 -8.36 -3.17 -28.04
CA SER A 191 -7.65 -2.23 -27.16
C SER A 191 -6.66 -2.98 -26.25
N GLN A 192 -5.36 -2.69 -26.37
CA GLN A 192 -4.36 -3.23 -25.43
C GLN A 192 -4.34 -2.47 -24.09
N VAL A 193 -5.17 -1.43 -23.94
CA VAL A 193 -5.10 -0.50 -22.80
C VAL A 193 -5.37 -1.22 -21.48
N VAL A 194 -6.30 -2.18 -21.43
CA VAL A 194 -6.58 -2.98 -20.22
C VAL A 194 -5.33 -3.76 -19.81
N ARG A 195 -4.72 -4.53 -20.73
CA ARG A 195 -3.48 -5.28 -20.48
C ARG A 195 -2.32 -4.39 -20.05
N GLN A 196 -2.19 -3.22 -20.66
CA GLN A 196 -1.11 -2.29 -20.36
C GLN A 196 -1.29 -1.58 -19.01
N SER A 197 -2.54 -1.43 -18.55
CA SER A 197 -2.87 -0.53 -17.44
C SER A 197 -3.42 -1.24 -16.19
N LEU A 198 -3.99 -2.43 -16.30
CA LEU A 198 -4.54 -3.15 -15.16
C LEU A 198 -3.44 -3.96 -14.48
N ARG A 199 -3.22 -3.73 -13.19
CA ARG A 199 -2.21 -4.43 -12.37
C ARG A 199 -2.82 -4.89 -11.07
N ILE A 200 -2.34 -6.01 -10.55
CA ILE A 200 -2.58 -6.39 -9.16
C ILE A 200 -1.79 -5.45 -8.25
N THR A 201 -2.40 -5.08 -7.13
CA THR A 201 -1.81 -4.17 -6.14
C THR A 201 -1.75 -4.82 -4.76
N GLU A 202 -2.76 -5.61 -4.40
CA GLU A 202 -2.85 -6.27 -3.11
C GLU A 202 -3.48 -7.66 -3.23
N LEU A 203 -3.01 -8.62 -2.44
CA LEU A 203 -3.50 -9.98 -2.35
C LEU A 203 -3.60 -10.40 -0.87
N CYS A 204 -4.83 -10.70 -0.43
CA CYS A 204 -5.11 -11.24 0.90
C CYS A 204 -5.50 -12.72 0.74
N TYR A 205 -4.50 -13.60 0.80
CA TYR A 205 -4.69 -15.04 0.60
C TYR A 205 -4.95 -15.80 1.90
N ASN A 206 -4.50 -15.30 3.05
CA ASN A 206 -4.76 -15.89 4.36
C ASN A 206 -5.08 -14.79 5.40
N PRO A 207 -6.35 -14.36 5.50
CA PRO A 207 -6.75 -13.23 6.35
C PRO A 207 -6.63 -13.50 7.86
N SER A 208 -6.64 -12.45 8.69
CA SER A 208 -6.75 -12.60 10.16
C SER A 208 -8.08 -13.25 10.58
N GLU A 209 -8.15 -13.76 11.81
CA GLU A 209 -9.37 -14.31 12.40
C GLU A 209 -10.53 -13.29 12.38
N PRO A 210 -11.77 -13.72 12.08
CA PRO A 210 -12.93 -12.84 12.04
C PRO A 210 -13.20 -12.21 13.41
N SER A 211 -13.38 -10.89 13.43
CA SER A 211 -13.75 -10.15 14.65
C SER A 211 -15.26 -10.21 14.96
N ALA A 212 -16.09 -10.55 13.96
CA ALA A 212 -17.54 -10.67 14.07
C ALA A 212 -18.16 -11.51 12.94
N GLY A 213 -19.43 -11.89 13.12
CA GLY A 213 -20.22 -12.58 12.10
C GLY A 213 -20.06 -14.11 12.06
N PRO A 214 -20.84 -14.81 11.22
CA PRO A 214 -20.81 -16.27 11.12
C PRO A 214 -19.77 -16.81 10.12
N TRP A 215 -18.85 -15.96 9.66
CA TRP A 215 -17.93 -16.22 8.54
C TRP A 215 -16.61 -16.83 9.02
N ALA A 216 -15.96 -17.60 8.15
CA ALA A 216 -14.61 -18.14 8.37
C ALA A 216 -13.55 -17.15 7.87
N ARG A 217 -12.26 -17.39 8.17
CA ARG A 217 -11.17 -16.52 7.69
C ARG A 217 -11.15 -16.41 6.16
N ASP A 218 -11.31 -17.54 5.45
CA ASP A 218 -11.26 -17.62 3.98
C ASP A 218 -12.36 -16.76 3.31
N ASP A 219 -13.47 -16.45 4.02
CA ASP A 219 -14.52 -15.56 3.50
C ASP A 219 -14.05 -14.10 3.35
N TYR A 220 -12.96 -13.71 4.04
CA TYR A 220 -12.38 -12.37 3.99
C TYR A 220 -11.24 -12.23 2.97
N GLU A 221 -10.92 -13.29 2.22
CA GLU A 221 -9.93 -13.23 1.14
C GLU A 221 -10.33 -12.23 0.06
N PHE A 222 -9.35 -11.57 -0.54
CA PHE A 222 -9.58 -10.67 -1.67
C PHE A 222 -8.35 -10.50 -2.57
N VAL A 223 -8.63 -10.06 -3.80
CA VAL A 223 -7.63 -9.62 -4.78
C VAL A 223 -7.94 -8.18 -5.18
N GLU A 224 -6.96 -7.29 -5.12
CA GLU A 224 -7.11 -5.91 -5.58
C GLU A 224 -6.41 -5.67 -6.92
N LEU A 225 -7.11 -4.98 -7.83
CA LEU A 225 -6.54 -4.53 -9.10
C LEU A 225 -6.67 -3.01 -9.24
N LYS A 226 -5.66 -2.37 -9.82
CA LYS A 226 -5.62 -0.93 -10.12
C LYS A 226 -5.47 -0.66 -11.60
N ASN A 227 -6.13 0.39 -12.07
CA ASN A 227 -5.77 1.03 -13.33
C ASN A 227 -4.59 2.01 -13.14
N ILE A 228 -3.37 1.56 -13.42
CA ILE A 228 -2.16 2.40 -13.39
C ILE A 228 -2.00 3.29 -14.64
N GLY A 229 -2.88 3.13 -15.63
CA GLY A 229 -2.84 3.86 -16.88
C GLY A 229 -3.41 5.27 -16.78
N GLN A 230 -3.27 6.02 -17.87
CA GLN A 230 -3.75 7.41 -17.98
C GLN A 230 -5.15 7.55 -18.59
N GLN A 231 -5.79 6.43 -18.93
CA GLN A 231 -7.12 6.40 -19.56
C GLN A 231 -8.06 5.52 -18.75
N SER A 232 -9.35 5.81 -18.81
CA SER A 232 -10.35 4.92 -18.23
C SER A 232 -10.41 3.60 -18.99
N ILE A 233 -10.45 2.50 -18.26
CA ILE A 233 -10.55 1.14 -18.80
C ILE A 233 -11.86 0.49 -18.35
N ASN A 234 -12.35 -0.47 -19.12
CA ASN A 234 -13.51 -1.27 -18.77
C ASN A 234 -13.10 -2.73 -18.64
N LEU A 235 -13.56 -3.40 -17.59
CA LEU A 235 -13.17 -4.77 -17.24
C LEU A 235 -14.09 -5.84 -17.82
N ALA A 236 -15.12 -5.50 -18.60
CA ALA A 236 -16.06 -6.47 -19.15
C ALA A 236 -15.35 -7.64 -19.87
N GLY A 237 -15.53 -8.85 -19.36
CA GLY A 237 -14.94 -10.07 -19.91
C GLY A 237 -13.50 -10.38 -19.47
N VAL A 238 -12.85 -9.48 -18.73
CA VAL A 238 -11.61 -9.79 -17.99
C VAL A 238 -11.92 -10.90 -17.00
N ARG A 239 -11.03 -11.89 -16.85
CA ARG A 239 -11.32 -13.06 -16.02
C ARG A 239 -10.08 -13.68 -15.38
N PHE A 240 -10.26 -14.19 -14.17
CA PHE A 240 -9.30 -15.08 -13.54
C PHE A 240 -9.50 -16.50 -14.07
N THR A 241 -8.42 -17.16 -14.48
CA THR A 241 -8.44 -18.53 -15.05
C THR A 241 -7.61 -19.53 -14.26
N LYS A 242 -6.78 -19.06 -13.31
CA LYS A 242 -6.00 -19.85 -12.35
C LYS A 242 -6.02 -19.18 -10.97
N GLY A 243 -5.96 -20.00 -9.93
CA GLY A 243 -6.25 -19.63 -8.55
C GLY A 243 -7.74 -19.63 -8.28
N ILE A 244 -8.35 -18.47 -8.48
CA ILE A 244 -9.80 -18.27 -8.35
C ILE A 244 -10.49 -18.24 -9.73
N SER A 245 -11.82 -18.34 -9.73
CA SER A 245 -12.66 -18.23 -10.94
C SER A 245 -13.62 -17.05 -10.82
N TYR A 246 -13.45 -16.04 -11.68
CA TYR A 246 -14.34 -14.89 -11.79
C TYR A 246 -14.23 -14.25 -13.17
N THR A 247 -15.35 -13.73 -13.71
CA THR A 247 -15.37 -12.91 -14.94
C THR A 247 -16.03 -11.57 -14.62
N PHE A 248 -15.30 -10.49 -14.82
CA PHE A 248 -15.78 -9.14 -14.55
C PHE A 248 -16.89 -8.74 -15.54
N GLY A 249 -17.90 -8.05 -15.00
CA GLY A 249 -18.96 -7.41 -15.77
C GLY A 249 -18.56 -6.02 -16.29
N ASP A 250 -19.55 -5.20 -16.61
CA ASP A 250 -19.38 -3.83 -17.10
C ASP A 250 -18.92 -2.88 -15.96
N ILE A 251 -17.65 -2.98 -15.59
CA ILE A 251 -17.00 -2.17 -14.56
C ILE A 251 -15.99 -1.23 -15.22
N ALA A 252 -16.20 0.07 -15.08
CA ALA A 252 -15.28 1.10 -15.56
C ALA A 252 -14.38 1.57 -14.42
N LEU A 253 -13.06 1.58 -14.66
CA LEU A 253 -12.06 2.15 -13.77
C LEU A 253 -11.46 3.39 -14.40
N SER A 254 -11.53 4.52 -13.69
CA SER A 254 -10.78 5.73 -14.04
C SER A 254 -9.28 5.54 -13.79
N PRO A 255 -8.39 6.42 -14.33
CA PRO A 255 -6.98 6.43 -13.95
C PRO A 255 -6.80 6.47 -12.43
N GLY A 256 -5.99 5.57 -11.89
CA GLY A 256 -5.72 5.47 -10.45
C GLY A 256 -6.79 4.75 -9.62
N GLN A 257 -7.94 4.38 -10.20
CA GLN A 257 -9.03 3.73 -9.48
C GLN A 257 -8.77 2.24 -9.28
N HIS A 258 -9.14 1.73 -8.10
CA HIS A 258 -9.08 0.32 -7.70
C HIS A 258 -10.40 -0.41 -7.93
N VAL A 259 -10.33 -1.72 -8.11
CA VAL A 259 -11.41 -2.68 -7.89
C VAL A 259 -10.93 -3.75 -6.91
N VAL A 260 -11.75 -4.06 -5.92
CA VAL A 260 -11.50 -5.15 -4.97
C VAL A 260 -12.42 -6.31 -5.33
N LEU A 261 -11.85 -7.48 -5.58
CA LEU A 261 -12.57 -8.71 -5.83
C LEU A 261 -12.54 -9.58 -4.56
N ALA A 262 -13.65 -9.59 -3.81
CA ALA A 262 -13.76 -10.31 -2.55
C ALA A 262 -14.30 -11.74 -2.72
N ALA A 263 -13.84 -12.67 -1.88
CA ALA A 263 -14.38 -14.03 -1.79
C ALA A 263 -15.86 -13.99 -1.43
N ASN A 264 -16.19 -13.25 -0.38
CA ASN A 264 -17.54 -13.03 0.09
C ASN A 264 -17.78 -11.53 0.38
N PRO A 265 -18.45 -10.80 -0.51
CA PRO A 265 -18.71 -9.36 -0.34
C PRO A 265 -19.47 -9.00 0.95
N GLU A 266 -20.27 -9.92 1.51
CA GLU A 266 -21.00 -9.68 2.77
C GLU A 266 -20.06 -9.77 3.98
N ALA A 267 -19.15 -10.77 4.01
CA ALA A 267 -18.12 -10.88 5.04
C ALA A 267 -17.15 -9.70 4.96
N PHE A 268 -16.67 -9.39 3.75
CA PHE A 268 -15.79 -8.26 3.48
C PHE A 268 -16.35 -6.94 4.05
N ALA A 269 -17.65 -6.67 3.86
CA ALA A 269 -18.30 -5.46 4.35
C ALA A 269 -18.43 -5.36 5.89
N LEU A 270 -18.19 -6.44 6.64
CA LEU A 270 -18.13 -6.40 8.10
C LEU A 270 -16.76 -5.94 8.63
N ARG A 271 -15.69 -6.15 7.84
CA ARG A 271 -14.32 -5.77 8.20
C ARG A 271 -13.91 -4.43 7.60
N TYR A 272 -14.30 -4.16 6.35
CA TYR A 272 -13.90 -2.97 5.61
C TYR A 272 -15.07 -2.05 5.28
N SER A 273 -14.81 -0.74 5.27
CA SER A 273 -15.76 0.25 4.74
C SER A 273 -15.88 0.09 3.22
N THR A 274 -17.09 -0.14 2.73
CA THR A 274 -17.37 -0.28 1.29
C THR A 274 -17.85 1.03 0.64
N ALA A 275 -17.96 2.11 1.41
CA ALA A 275 -18.41 3.40 0.90
C ALA A 275 -17.40 3.97 -0.13
N GLY A 276 -17.83 4.09 -1.39
CA GLY A 276 -16.99 4.59 -2.48
C GLY A 276 -16.04 3.53 -3.07
N LEU A 277 -16.05 2.30 -2.54
CA LEU A 277 -15.26 1.19 -3.04
C LEU A 277 -15.91 0.58 -4.29
N THR A 278 -15.11 0.27 -5.32
CA THR A 278 -15.57 -0.57 -6.43
C THR A 278 -15.39 -2.03 -6.03
N LEU A 279 -16.44 -2.63 -5.45
CA LEU A 279 -16.42 -4.00 -4.94
C LEU A 279 -17.04 -4.98 -5.96
N ALA A 280 -16.29 -6.04 -6.27
CA ALA A 280 -16.70 -7.15 -7.12
C ALA A 280 -16.70 -8.47 -6.32
N GLY A 281 -17.36 -9.50 -6.87
CA GLY A 281 -17.51 -10.82 -6.25
C GLY A 281 -18.99 -11.24 -6.11
N PRO A 282 -19.27 -12.35 -5.41
CA PRO A 282 -18.28 -13.32 -4.92
C PRO A 282 -17.56 -14.03 -6.07
N TYR A 283 -16.29 -14.35 -5.90
CA TYR A 283 -15.61 -15.30 -6.79
C TYR A 283 -15.87 -16.74 -6.37
N SER A 284 -15.55 -17.70 -7.24
CA SER A 284 -15.60 -19.13 -6.92
C SER A 284 -14.20 -19.70 -6.75
N GLY A 285 -14.05 -20.69 -5.86
CA GLY A 285 -12.76 -21.17 -5.39
C GLY A 285 -12.32 -20.45 -4.12
N LYS A 286 -11.07 -20.65 -3.72
CA LYS A 286 -10.40 -19.95 -2.63
C LYS A 286 -8.93 -19.81 -2.97
N LEU A 287 -8.27 -18.81 -2.40
CA LEU A 287 -6.83 -18.69 -2.49
C LEU A 287 -6.17 -19.79 -1.64
N ASP A 288 -5.06 -20.37 -2.11
CA ASP A 288 -4.33 -21.36 -1.32
C ASP A 288 -3.46 -20.67 -0.27
N ASN A 289 -3.56 -21.10 0.99
CA ASN A 289 -2.74 -20.55 2.07
C ASN A 289 -1.26 -20.87 1.87
N GLY A 290 -0.94 -22.01 1.23
CA GLY A 290 0.44 -22.43 0.95
C GLY A 290 1.02 -21.94 -0.38
N GLY A 291 0.41 -20.91 -0.99
CA GLY A 291 0.83 -20.40 -2.29
C GLY A 291 0.20 -21.10 -3.49
N GLU A 292 -0.03 -20.34 -4.57
CA GLU A 292 -0.48 -20.87 -5.84
C GLU A 292 -0.24 -19.93 -7.03
N ARG A 293 -0.55 -20.40 -8.24
CA ARG A 293 -0.45 -19.62 -9.47
C ARG A 293 -1.75 -18.86 -9.77
N ILE A 294 -1.64 -17.55 -9.89
CA ILE A 294 -2.71 -16.64 -10.30
C ILE A 294 -2.56 -16.29 -11.78
N THR A 295 -3.66 -16.31 -12.54
CA THR A 295 -3.68 -15.87 -13.93
C THR A 295 -4.92 -15.04 -14.22
N LEU A 296 -4.70 -13.84 -14.74
CA LEU A 296 -5.74 -12.91 -15.20
C LEU A 296 -5.61 -12.71 -16.71
N GLU A 297 -6.70 -12.91 -17.42
CA GLU A 297 -6.80 -12.74 -18.87
C GLU A 297 -7.77 -11.60 -19.21
N ASP A 298 -7.52 -10.91 -20.32
CA ASP A 298 -8.48 -9.96 -20.88
C ASP A 298 -9.66 -10.68 -21.58
N ALA A 299 -10.61 -9.88 -22.09
CA ALA A 299 -11.77 -10.39 -22.81
C ALA A 299 -11.44 -11.20 -24.08
N LEU A 300 -10.22 -11.04 -24.62
CA LEU A 300 -9.72 -11.75 -25.80
C LEU A 300 -9.00 -13.06 -25.42
N GLY A 301 -8.78 -13.32 -24.12
CA GLY A 301 -7.98 -14.45 -23.63
C GLY A 301 -6.47 -14.20 -23.65
N GLN A 302 -6.04 -12.94 -23.75
CA GLN A 302 -4.63 -12.58 -23.63
C GLN A 302 -4.30 -12.34 -22.16
N THR A 303 -3.18 -12.89 -21.68
CA THR A 303 -2.71 -12.70 -20.31
C THR A 303 -2.47 -11.21 -19.99
N ILE A 304 -3.05 -10.74 -18.89
CA ILE A 304 -2.77 -9.45 -18.26
C ILE A 304 -1.64 -9.62 -17.24
N LEU A 305 -1.78 -10.60 -16.35
CA LEU A 305 -0.78 -10.97 -15.34
C LEU A 305 -0.82 -12.49 -15.08
N ASP A 306 0.34 -13.06 -14.76
CA ASP A 306 0.53 -14.49 -14.53
C ASP A 306 1.75 -14.66 -13.61
N PHE A 307 1.50 -15.07 -12.37
CA PHE A 307 2.53 -15.20 -11.35
C PHE A 307 2.15 -16.27 -10.32
N THR A 308 3.13 -16.75 -9.57
CA THR A 308 2.94 -17.61 -8.40
C THR A 308 3.33 -16.85 -7.14
N TYR A 309 2.48 -16.89 -6.10
CA TYR A 309 2.83 -16.49 -4.74
C TYR A 309 3.07 -17.71 -3.86
N ASP A 310 3.72 -17.50 -2.72
CA ASP A 310 4.12 -18.52 -1.75
C ASP A 310 4.05 -17.92 -0.33
N ASP A 311 3.99 -18.77 0.71
CA ASP A 311 3.90 -18.36 2.13
C ASP A 311 5.19 -18.64 2.90
N ASP A 312 5.92 -19.72 2.56
CA ASP A 312 7.08 -20.20 3.32
C ASP A 312 8.37 -20.41 2.49
N GLY A 313 8.32 -20.20 1.18
CA GLY A 313 9.49 -20.21 0.29
C GLY A 313 10.52 -19.12 0.62
N GLU A 314 11.80 -19.36 0.31
CA GLU A 314 12.90 -18.39 0.58
C GLU A 314 12.57 -16.98 0.03
N GLY A 315 12.39 -16.02 0.94
CA GLY A 315 12.17 -14.61 0.64
C GLY A 315 10.71 -14.14 0.67
N TRP A 316 9.73 -15.04 0.83
CA TRP A 316 8.31 -14.67 1.00
C TRP A 316 8.00 -14.23 2.44
N TYR A 317 6.91 -13.47 2.60
CA TYR A 317 6.61 -12.72 3.81
C TYR A 317 5.65 -13.46 4.75
N SER A 318 6.16 -14.18 5.75
CA SER A 318 5.33 -14.96 6.69
C SER A 318 4.28 -14.16 7.47
N ALA A 319 4.43 -12.83 7.57
CA ALA A 319 3.43 -11.95 8.17
C ALA A 319 2.11 -11.90 7.35
N THR A 320 2.15 -12.23 6.06
CA THR A 320 0.96 -12.28 5.21
C THR A 320 0.22 -13.62 5.29
N ASP A 321 0.78 -14.58 6.03
CA ASP A 321 0.21 -15.91 6.23
C ASP A 321 -0.65 -15.97 7.51
N GLY A 322 -1.81 -15.32 7.48
CA GLY A 322 -2.78 -15.45 8.56
C GLY A 322 -2.52 -14.59 9.80
N ARG A 323 -1.48 -13.75 9.79
CA ARG A 323 -1.19 -12.81 10.88
C ARG A 323 -1.83 -11.43 10.67
N GLY A 324 -2.65 -11.29 9.63
CA GLY A 324 -3.45 -10.09 9.36
C GLY A 324 -2.86 -9.14 8.34
N TYR A 325 -1.64 -9.33 7.85
CA TYR A 325 -1.10 -8.52 6.77
C TYR A 325 -1.41 -9.14 5.39
N THR A 326 -1.32 -8.32 4.35
CA THR A 326 -1.57 -8.71 2.95
C THR A 326 -0.28 -8.61 2.14
N LEU A 327 -0.21 -9.32 1.01
CA LEU A 327 0.86 -9.14 0.04
C LEU A 327 0.53 -7.92 -0.82
N VAL A 328 1.41 -6.91 -0.80
CA VAL A 328 1.27 -5.69 -1.59
C VAL A 328 2.39 -5.62 -2.62
N VAL A 329 2.08 -5.22 -3.85
CA VAL A 329 3.09 -5.00 -4.88
C VAL A 329 3.85 -3.71 -4.58
N VAL A 330 5.19 -3.78 -4.52
CA VAL A 330 6.06 -2.64 -4.14
C VAL A 330 5.87 -1.45 -5.08
N ASP A 331 5.89 -1.70 -6.39
CA ASP A 331 5.58 -0.69 -7.40
C ASP A 331 4.82 -1.35 -8.56
N PRO A 332 3.48 -1.22 -8.59
CA PRO A 332 2.64 -1.77 -9.66
C PRO A 332 2.99 -1.27 -11.06
N ALA A 333 3.65 -0.09 -11.18
CA ALA A 333 4.03 0.52 -12.45
C ALA A 333 5.44 0.11 -12.93
N SER A 334 6.28 -0.45 -12.07
CA SER A 334 7.68 -0.83 -12.38
C SER A 334 7.80 -1.91 -13.45
N GLY A 335 6.79 -2.78 -13.58
CA GLY A 335 6.87 -3.99 -14.41
C GLY A 335 7.76 -5.09 -13.82
N ALA A 336 8.00 -5.07 -12.51
CA ALA A 336 8.72 -6.13 -11.80
C ALA A 336 8.10 -7.52 -12.05
N ASP A 337 8.95 -8.56 -12.02
CA ASP A 337 8.50 -9.95 -12.14
C ASP A 337 7.82 -10.38 -10.83
N LEU A 338 6.50 -10.49 -10.86
CA LEU A 338 5.67 -10.86 -9.71
C LEU A 338 5.89 -12.31 -9.23
N ASN A 339 6.68 -13.13 -9.93
CA ASN A 339 7.11 -14.44 -9.43
C ASN A 339 8.25 -14.34 -8.41
N LEU A 340 8.84 -13.15 -8.23
CA LEU A 340 9.92 -12.91 -7.29
C LEU A 340 9.38 -12.24 -6.03
N PRO A 341 9.76 -12.71 -4.81
CA PRO A 341 9.33 -12.08 -3.57
C PRO A 341 9.69 -10.58 -3.49
N ALA A 342 10.79 -10.16 -4.13
CA ALA A 342 11.23 -8.77 -4.17
C ALA A 342 10.27 -7.81 -4.91
N ALA A 343 9.32 -8.33 -5.70
CA ALA A 343 8.27 -7.53 -6.32
C ALA A 343 7.12 -7.23 -5.34
N TRP A 344 7.10 -7.94 -4.21
CA TRP A 344 6.09 -7.85 -3.16
C TRP A 344 6.70 -7.28 -1.89
N MET A 345 5.83 -6.83 -0.99
CA MET A 345 6.11 -6.46 0.39
C MET A 345 4.89 -6.82 1.24
N THR A 346 5.03 -6.75 2.56
CA THR A 346 3.88 -6.77 3.47
C THR A 346 3.11 -5.46 3.35
N GLY A 347 1.77 -5.51 3.44
CA GLY A 347 0.95 -4.34 3.73
C GLY A 347 1.31 -3.71 5.07
N TRP A 348 1.00 -2.43 5.25
CA TRP A 348 1.31 -1.63 6.44
C TRP A 348 0.15 -1.60 7.45
N GLN A 349 -1.08 -1.85 6.99
CA GLN A 349 -2.24 -1.95 7.86
C GLN A 349 -2.56 -3.40 8.16
N PHE A 350 -2.83 -3.67 9.44
CA PHE A 350 -3.52 -4.88 9.83
C PHE A 350 -4.87 -4.96 9.09
N ASP A 351 -5.18 -6.14 8.55
CA ASP A 351 -6.23 -6.44 7.60
C ASP A 351 -6.07 -5.81 6.20
N GLY A 352 -4.96 -5.14 5.89
CA GLY A 352 -4.71 -4.57 4.57
C GLY A 352 -5.46 -3.25 4.30
N THR A 353 -5.30 -2.73 3.08
CA THR A 353 -5.80 -1.39 2.69
C THR A 353 -6.69 -1.40 1.44
N PRO A 354 -7.69 -2.30 1.35
CA PRO A 354 -8.43 -2.49 0.12
C PRO A 354 -9.15 -1.21 -0.32
N GLY A 355 -8.88 -0.81 -1.56
CA GLY A 355 -9.38 0.39 -2.23
C GLY A 355 -8.41 1.57 -2.24
N ALA A 356 -7.26 1.48 -1.56
CA ALA A 356 -6.34 2.58 -1.37
C ALA A 356 -4.92 2.27 -1.88
N ASP A 357 -4.18 3.31 -2.24
CA ASP A 357 -2.76 3.18 -2.52
C ASP A 357 -1.98 3.00 -1.22
N GLU A 358 -1.02 2.07 -1.24
CA GLU A 358 -0.15 1.82 -0.10
C GLU A 358 0.91 2.92 0.04
N GLN A 359 0.56 4.01 0.74
CA GLN A 359 1.43 5.17 0.90
C GLN A 359 1.26 5.86 2.25
N THR A 360 1.45 5.13 3.35
CA THR A 360 1.62 5.78 4.65
C THR A 360 2.86 5.25 5.32
N GLY A 361 3.80 6.13 5.68
CA GLY A 361 4.90 5.84 6.60
C GLY A 361 4.36 5.62 8.02
N ARG A 362 3.35 4.78 8.18
CA ARG A 362 2.70 4.45 9.43
C ARG A 362 2.67 2.93 9.58
N LEU A 363 3.50 2.41 10.46
CA LEU A 363 3.46 1.05 10.95
C LEU A 363 2.47 0.97 12.11
N ILE A 364 1.63 -0.05 12.09
CA ILE A 364 0.74 -0.39 13.19
C ILE A 364 0.99 -1.86 13.50
N GLY A 365 1.57 -2.13 14.65
CA GLY A 365 1.79 -3.47 15.15
C GLY A 365 0.50 -4.17 15.58
N GLY A 366 0.62 -5.48 15.80
CA GLY A 366 -0.43 -6.39 16.15
C GLY A 366 -0.79 -6.36 17.64
N GLY A 367 -1.32 -7.48 18.11
CA GLY A 367 -1.72 -7.66 19.52
C GLY A 367 -0.72 -8.44 20.37
N GLY A 368 0.50 -8.65 19.89
CA GLY A 368 1.60 -9.25 20.65
C GLY A 368 2.91 -8.55 20.31
N ASP A 369 3.99 -9.00 20.95
CA ASP A 369 5.33 -8.40 20.86
C ASP A 369 5.82 -8.29 19.41
N ASP A 370 5.97 -7.06 18.91
CA ASP A 370 6.47 -6.79 17.57
C ASP A 370 7.88 -6.21 17.61
N THR A 371 8.74 -6.64 16.68
CA THR A 371 10.11 -6.11 16.57
C THR A 371 10.37 -5.50 15.19
N TYR A 372 10.77 -4.23 15.16
CA TYR A 372 11.10 -3.49 13.96
C TYR A 372 12.54 -2.99 13.96
N PHE A 373 13.25 -3.18 12.84
CA PHE A 373 14.54 -2.54 12.59
C PHE A 373 14.41 -1.60 11.40
N VAL A 374 14.86 -0.36 11.54
CA VAL A 374 14.81 0.67 10.51
C VAL A 374 16.21 1.10 10.14
N ARG A 375 16.50 1.16 8.85
CA ARG A 375 17.71 1.80 8.31
C ARG A 375 17.36 2.64 7.10
N GLN A 376 18.13 3.70 6.85
CA GLN A 376 18.01 4.47 5.62
C GLN A 376 19.24 4.31 4.74
N MET A 377 19.01 4.11 3.44
CA MET A 377 20.04 4.09 2.40
C MET A 377 19.67 5.07 1.29
N GLY A 378 20.35 6.22 1.24
CA GLY A 378 19.99 7.28 0.30
C GLY A 378 18.61 7.87 0.62
N SER A 379 17.70 7.92 -0.35
CA SER A 379 16.31 8.31 -0.12
C SER A 379 15.43 7.15 0.36
N THR A 380 15.97 5.93 0.43
CA THR A 380 15.17 4.75 0.73
C THR A 380 15.22 4.40 2.21
N VAL A 381 14.08 4.40 2.88
CA VAL A 381 13.90 3.88 4.25
C VAL A 381 13.50 2.41 4.15
N GLN A 382 14.30 1.54 4.76
CA GLN A 382 14.10 0.10 4.81
C GLN A 382 13.73 -0.31 6.22
N ILE A 383 12.67 -1.10 6.33
CA ILE A 383 12.12 -1.58 7.59
C ILE A 383 12.11 -3.11 7.55
N PHE A 384 12.62 -3.74 8.60
CA PHE A 384 12.66 -5.18 8.80
C PHE A 384 11.76 -5.51 9.97
N ALA A 385 10.92 -6.54 9.83
CA ALA A 385 10.11 -7.09 10.91
C ALA A 385 10.78 -8.36 11.46
N GLU A 386 10.69 -8.58 12.77
CA GLU A 386 11.05 -9.80 13.51
C GLU A 386 12.51 -10.27 13.44
N SER A 387 13.33 -9.68 12.59
CA SER A 387 14.71 -10.08 12.38
C SER A 387 15.60 -8.87 12.15
N ALA A 388 16.83 -8.96 12.68
CA ALA A 388 17.89 -7.98 12.47
C ALA A 388 18.06 -7.70 10.97
N PRO A 389 18.61 -6.53 10.55
CA PRO A 389 18.64 -6.06 9.16
C PRO A 389 19.60 -6.84 8.23
N GLU A 390 19.43 -8.16 8.17
CA GLU A 390 20.06 -9.12 7.28
C GLU A 390 18.98 -9.66 6.31
N GLY A 391 19.22 -9.57 5.00
CA GLY A 391 18.26 -10.03 3.98
C GLY A 391 17.38 -8.93 3.39
N MET A 392 16.18 -9.30 2.93
CA MET A 392 15.23 -8.37 2.29
C MET A 392 14.42 -7.63 3.34
N PRO A 393 14.23 -6.30 3.21
CA PRO A 393 13.38 -5.54 4.13
C PRO A 393 11.91 -5.94 3.96
N ALA A 394 11.18 -6.02 5.06
CA ALA A 394 9.72 -6.19 5.07
C ALA A 394 9.03 -5.03 4.34
N TRP A 395 9.57 -3.82 4.49
CA TRP A 395 9.09 -2.66 3.76
C TRP A 395 10.21 -1.75 3.24
N THR A 396 9.96 -1.14 2.09
CA THR A 396 10.86 -0.18 1.45
C THR A 396 10.08 1.08 1.06
N LEU A 397 10.43 2.21 1.66
CA LEU A 397 9.78 3.51 1.43
C LEU A 397 10.73 4.52 0.80
N ASP A 398 10.21 5.46 0.02
CA ASP A 398 10.96 6.62 -0.45
C ASP A 398 10.70 7.84 0.44
N ALA A 399 11.73 8.29 1.17
CA ALA A 399 11.73 9.48 2.03
C ALA A 399 11.43 10.79 1.27
N GLY A 400 11.43 10.77 -0.07
CA GLY A 400 10.92 11.89 -0.88
C GLY A 400 9.40 12.02 -0.89
N VAL A 401 8.67 10.97 -0.47
CA VAL A 401 7.21 10.87 -0.59
C VAL A 401 6.50 11.09 0.74
N PHE A 402 7.16 10.83 1.87
CA PHE A 402 6.61 11.01 3.21
C PHE A 402 7.59 11.79 4.11
N ASN A 403 7.05 12.52 5.08
CA ASN A 403 7.83 13.40 5.98
C ASN A 403 8.03 12.83 7.39
N ALA A 404 7.31 11.77 7.75
CA ALA A 404 7.39 11.15 9.06
C ALA A 404 7.14 9.63 9.00
N LEU A 405 8.00 8.87 9.67
CA LEU A 405 7.76 7.47 10.02
C LEU A 405 7.05 7.43 11.37
N HIS A 406 5.83 6.92 11.38
CA HIS A 406 5.02 6.67 12.56
C HIS A 406 5.04 5.17 12.84
N VAL A 407 5.36 4.78 14.06
CA VAL A 407 5.36 3.38 14.49
C VAL A 407 4.46 3.29 15.72
N ALA A 408 3.35 2.56 15.61
CA ALA A 408 2.53 2.19 16.75
C ALA A 408 2.81 0.74 17.07
N GLY A 409 3.32 0.43 18.27
CA GLY A 409 3.63 -0.92 18.73
C GLY A 409 2.38 -1.78 18.85
N GLY A 410 1.35 -1.28 19.53
CA GLY A 410 0.07 -2.00 19.66
C GLY A 410 -0.09 -2.54 21.07
N ALA A 411 -0.33 -3.83 21.22
CA ALA A 411 -0.35 -4.46 22.54
C ALA A 411 0.74 -5.51 22.63
N GLY A 412 1.44 -5.60 23.75
CA GLY A 412 2.61 -6.48 23.89
C GLY A 412 3.85 -5.66 24.22
N ASP A 413 5.00 -6.32 24.31
CA ASP A 413 6.27 -5.67 24.58
C ASP A 413 6.99 -5.40 23.25
N ASP A 414 6.93 -4.17 22.74
CA ASP A 414 7.35 -3.84 21.38
C ASP A 414 8.77 -3.26 21.31
N SER A 415 9.50 -3.54 20.22
CA SER A 415 10.87 -3.05 20.03
C SER A 415 11.07 -2.37 18.69
N LEU A 416 11.63 -1.14 18.72
CA LEU A 416 12.01 -0.39 17.52
C LEU A 416 13.49 -0.03 17.56
N THR A 417 14.27 -0.53 16.62
CA THR A 417 15.70 -0.22 16.48
C THR A 417 15.96 0.65 15.24
N ILE A 418 16.54 1.83 15.43
CA ILE A 418 17.01 2.71 14.35
C ILE A 418 18.51 2.50 14.16
N ALA A 419 18.90 1.82 13.08
CA ALA A 419 20.27 1.38 12.81
C ALA A 419 21.17 2.46 12.17
N GLY A 420 20.66 3.65 11.86
CA GLY A 420 21.40 4.70 11.16
C GLY A 420 20.65 6.04 11.11
N ASN A 421 21.21 7.01 10.38
CA ASN A 421 20.54 8.30 10.17
C ASN A 421 19.17 8.10 9.51
N LEU A 422 18.17 8.81 10.01
CA LEU A 422 16.83 8.91 9.44
C LEU A 422 16.57 10.37 9.06
N SER A 423 16.22 10.64 7.80
CA SER A 423 15.97 12.00 7.30
C SER A 423 14.51 12.44 7.41
N VAL A 424 13.65 11.57 7.93
CA VAL A 424 12.23 11.82 8.19
C VAL A 424 12.01 11.89 9.69
N ALA A 425 10.96 12.59 10.14
CA ALA A 425 10.60 12.60 11.54
C ALA A 425 10.22 11.19 12.01
N LEU A 426 10.45 10.88 13.28
CA LEU A 426 10.08 9.60 13.88
C LEU A 426 9.06 9.83 15.00
N THR A 427 7.98 9.04 15.00
CA THR A 427 7.14 8.87 16.17
C THR A 427 7.03 7.40 16.53
N PHE A 428 7.16 7.07 17.81
CA PHE A 428 6.94 5.74 18.36
C PHE A 428 5.87 5.81 19.46
N ASP A 429 4.80 5.07 19.29
CA ASP A 429 3.74 4.87 20.28
C ASP A 429 3.79 3.43 20.75
N GLY A 430 4.44 3.19 21.90
CA GLY A 430 4.51 1.85 22.49
C GLY A 430 3.15 1.34 23.01
N ALA A 431 2.19 2.26 23.23
CA ALA A 431 0.90 1.94 23.80
C ALA A 431 0.99 1.23 25.17
N GLY A 432 0.83 -0.10 25.25
CA GLY A 432 0.81 -0.81 26.53
C GLY A 432 1.68 -2.06 26.52
N GLY A 433 2.69 -2.07 27.39
CA GLY A 433 3.68 -3.13 27.54
C GLY A 433 5.01 -2.54 28.01
N ASP A 434 6.05 -3.36 28.04
CA ASP A 434 7.43 -2.93 28.31
C ASP A 434 8.16 -2.62 26.98
N ASP A 435 7.84 -1.48 26.37
CA ASP A 435 8.32 -1.11 25.03
C ASP A 435 9.74 -0.55 25.03
N VAL A 436 10.48 -0.78 23.95
CA VAL A 436 11.87 -0.34 23.78
C VAL A 436 12.06 0.36 22.44
N ILE A 437 12.71 1.52 22.48
CA ILE A 437 13.27 2.18 21.29
C ILE A 437 14.78 2.32 21.42
N GLU A 438 15.51 1.76 20.46
CA GLU A 438 16.98 1.80 20.40
C GLU A 438 17.45 2.63 19.21
N ILE A 439 18.33 3.61 19.47
CA ILE A 439 18.99 4.41 18.44
C ILE A 439 20.47 4.03 18.39
N ARG A 440 20.91 3.40 17.29
CA ARG A 440 22.27 2.84 17.18
C ARG A 440 23.27 3.73 16.46
N ALA A 441 22.82 4.77 15.76
CA ALA A 441 23.70 5.72 15.09
C ALA A 441 22.93 6.94 14.60
N GLY A 442 23.67 8.01 14.32
CA GLY A 442 23.11 9.20 13.68
C GLY A 442 22.60 10.25 14.66
N VAL A 443 21.93 11.27 14.12
CA VAL A 443 21.31 12.34 14.89
C VAL A 443 19.80 12.27 14.71
N LEU A 444 19.05 12.13 15.81
CA LEU A 444 17.59 12.15 15.79
C LEU A 444 17.03 13.18 16.76
N ASP A 445 15.99 13.89 16.32
CA ASP A 445 15.27 14.87 17.11
C ASP A 445 13.90 14.31 17.51
N PHE A 446 13.58 14.37 18.80
CA PHE A 446 12.26 14.01 19.32
C PHE A 446 11.53 15.26 19.80
N ALA A 447 10.40 15.56 19.15
CA ALA A 447 9.50 16.64 19.50
C ALA A 447 8.32 16.13 20.36
N ALA A 448 7.48 17.04 20.83
CA ALA A 448 6.28 16.65 21.58
C ALA A 448 5.45 15.62 20.80
N GLY A 449 5.14 14.49 21.44
CA GLY A 449 4.42 13.36 20.82
C GLY A 449 5.28 12.43 19.96
N SER A 450 6.60 12.64 19.85
CA SER A 450 7.50 11.68 19.19
C SER A 450 7.60 10.35 19.93
N LEU A 451 7.45 10.33 21.25
CA LEU A 451 7.48 9.12 22.06
C LEU A 451 6.24 9.12 22.96
N SER A 452 5.43 8.06 22.89
CA SER A 452 4.30 7.79 23.78
C SER A 452 4.31 6.32 24.25
N GLY A 453 3.58 6.03 25.32
CA GLY A 453 3.63 4.71 26.00
C GLY A 453 4.70 4.60 27.10
N GLN A 454 5.49 5.66 27.34
CA GLN A 454 6.63 5.65 28.28
C GLN A 454 7.66 4.54 27.98
N PRO A 455 8.18 4.44 26.74
CA PRO A 455 9.11 3.37 26.39
C PRO A 455 10.46 3.53 27.10
N VAL A 456 11.25 2.45 27.08
CA VAL A 456 12.68 2.49 27.38
C VAL A 456 13.40 3.09 26.17
N LEU A 457 14.14 4.18 26.37
CA LEU A 457 15.01 4.77 25.35
C LEU A 457 16.44 4.27 25.53
N GLN A 458 17.00 3.66 24.49
CA GLN A 458 18.37 3.15 24.46
C GLN A 458 19.16 3.86 23.36
N LEU A 459 20.35 4.37 23.71
CA LEU A 459 21.29 4.94 22.75
C LEU A 459 22.54 4.08 22.69
N ALA A 460 22.92 3.66 21.49
CA ALA A 460 24.07 2.82 21.20
C ALA A 460 24.84 3.33 19.98
N GLY A 461 26.02 2.76 19.73
CA GLY A 461 26.80 2.94 18.48
C GLY A 461 27.16 4.39 18.10
N GLY A 462 27.25 5.29 19.09
CA GLY A 462 27.60 6.70 18.89
C GLY A 462 26.43 7.58 18.43
N ALA A 463 25.20 7.15 18.70
CA ALA A 463 24.00 7.94 18.44
C ALA A 463 23.97 9.27 19.22
N THR A 464 23.38 10.29 18.60
CA THR A 464 23.02 11.55 19.25
C THR A 464 21.51 11.74 19.17
N VAL A 465 20.86 11.96 20.32
CA VAL A 465 19.41 12.23 20.40
C VAL A 465 19.19 13.60 21.02
N ASN A 466 18.39 14.45 20.37
CA ASN A 466 17.97 15.73 20.90
C ASN A 466 16.49 15.69 21.31
N LEU A 467 16.21 15.94 22.59
CA LEU A 467 14.85 16.07 23.10
C LEU A 467 14.42 17.54 23.00
N LEU A 468 13.47 17.82 22.12
CA LEU A 468 12.93 19.16 21.88
C LEU A 468 11.73 19.49 22.79
N SER A 469 11.35 18.59 23.69
CA SER A 469 10.21 18.68 24.60
C SER A 469 10.50 17.91 25.91
N SER A 470 9.63 18.04 26.90
CA SER A 470 9.59 17.15 28.06
C SER A 470 9.13 15.74 27.64
N PHE A 471 9.69 14.71 28.28
CA PHE A 471 9.36 13.31 28.05
C PHE A 471 9.35 12.52 29.36
N CYS A 472 8.50 11.48 29.40
CA CYS A 472 8.48 10.49 30.46
C CYS A 472 8.81 9.11 29.87
N LEU A 473 9.80 8.43 30.42
CA LEU A 473 10.33 7.15 29.96
C LEU A 473 10.29 6.13 31.10
N SER A 474 10.05 4.85 30.81
CA SER A 474 10.21 3.80 31.83
C SER A 474 11.69 3.55 32.16
N GLY A 475 12.59 3.80 31.20
CA GLY A 475 14.03 3.70 31.40
C GLY A 475 14.84 4.47 30.36
N LEU A 476 16.05 4.84 30.74
CA LEU A 476 17.02 5.50 29.88
C LEU A 476 18.38 4.81 29.99
N THR A 477 18.87 4.32 28.85
CA THR A 477 20.23 3.77 28.73
C THR A 477 21.01 4.53 27.66
N ILE A 478 22.20 5.02 28.00
CA ILE A 478 23.09 5.72 27.08
C ILE A 478 24.44 5.01 27.12
N GLU A 479 24.84 4.34 26.04
CA GLU A 479 26.13 3.66 25.94
C GLU A 479 27.30 4.64 25.70
N ASP A 480 28.53 4.12 25.84
CA ASP A 480 29.77 4.87 25.61
C ASP A 480 29.79 5.53 24.22
N GLY A 481 30.14 6.82 24.18
CA GLY A 481 30.22 7.60 22.95
C GLY A 481 28.90 8.14 22.43
N CYS A 482 27.77 7.82 23.08
CA CYS A 482 26.47 8.38 22.74
C CYS A 482 26.17 9.67 23.52
N ILE A 483 25.33 10.53 22.93
CA ILE A 483 24.93 11.81 23.50
C ILE A 483 23.41 11.90 23.50
N LEU A 484 22.81 12.18 24.65
CA LEU A 484 21.44 12.67 24.73
C LEU A 484 21.46 14.11 25.22
N ALA A 485 20.85 15.02 24.47
CA ALA A 485 20.76 16.43 24.84
C ALA A 485 19.30 16.87 24.95
N ILE A 486 18.95 17.54 26.04
CA ILE A 486 17.66 18.23 26.17
C ILE A 486 17.86 19.63 25.62
N ALA A 487 17.10 20.03 24.60
CA ALA A 487 17.25 21.34 24.00
C ALA A 487 16.97 22.45 25.03
N PRO A 488 17.57 23.65 24.91
CA PRO A 488 17.34 24.75 25.85
C PRO A 488 15.89 25.23 25.91
N ASP A 489 15.40 25.51 27.13
CA ASP A 489 14.07 26.07 27.43
C ASP A 489 13.96 26.57 28.88
N GLY A 490 14.76 25.99 29.78
CA GLY A 490 14.76 26.33 31.21
C GLY A 490 13.64 25.68 32.01
N ARG A 491 12.78 24.87 31.37
CA ARG A 491 11.55 24.30 31.96
C ARG A 491 11.22 22.89 31.48
N ARG A 492 12.05 22.27 30.62
CA ARG A 492 11.79 20.89 30.18
C ARG A 492 12.16 19.90 31.27
N VAL A 493 11.41 18.81 31.34
CA VAL A 493 11.64 17.71 32.27
C VAL A 493 11.81 16.42 31.48
N LEU A 494 12.93 15.74 31.72
CA LEU A 494 13.10 14.34 31.35
C LEU A 494 12.85 13.50 32.59
N ARG A 495 11.72 12.79 32.64
CA ARG A 495 11.37 11.88 33.73
C ARG A 495 11.69 10.44 33.31
N THR A 496 12.35 9.67 34.17
CA THR A 496 12.68 8.28 33.86
C THR A 496 12.59 7.35 35.08
N GLY A 497 12.11 6.12 34.88
CA GLY A 497 12.06 5.08 35.91
C GLY A 497 13.41 4.42 36.22
N SER A 498 14.38 4.50 35.31
CA SER A 498 15.72 3.98 35.50
C SER A 498 16.75 4.73 34.65
N LEU A 499 17.98 4.84 35.13
CA LEU A 499 19.05 5.57 34.46
C LEU A 499 20.34 4.75 34.43
N THR A 500 20.86 4.49 33.23
CA THR A 500 22.16 3.85 33.01
C THR A 500 22.98 4.65 32.00
N LEU A 501 24.15 5.15 32.43
CA LEU A 501 25.11 5.84 31.55
C LEU A 501 26.41 5.04 31.49
N GLY A 502 26.91 4.84 30.27
CA GLY A 502 28.27 4.38 30.02
C GLY A 502 29.32 5.36 30.54
N THR A 503 30.54 4.86 30.77
CA THR A 503 31.69 5.67 31.23
C THR A 503 32.10 6.80 30.30
N GLY A 504 31.75 6.70 29.00
CA GLY A 504 31.97 7.73 27.99
C GLY A 504 30.68 8.34 27.43
N ALA A 505 29.53 8.10 28.05
CA ALA A 505 28.24 8.64 27.64
C ALA A 505 28.08 10.10 28.10
N THR A 506 27.27 10.88 27.39
CA THR A 506 26.91 12.25 27.81
C THR A 506 25.40 12.45 27.84
N LEU A 507 24.88 12.93 28.96
CA LEU A 507 23.54 13.46 29.11
C LEU A 507 23.63 14.97 29.36
N ASP A 508 23.36 15.78 28.33
CA ASP A 508 23.38 17.24 28.42
C ASP A 508 22.00 17.78 28.76
N LEU A 509 21.87 18.33 29.97
CA LEU A 509 20.61 18.93 30.43
C LEU A 509 20.40 20.34 29.87
N ASN A 510 21.43 20.99 29.32
CA ASN A 510 21.41 22.43 29.06
C ASN A 510 20.92 23.18 30.32
N ASP A 511 19.77 23.86 30.25
CA ASP A 511 19.13 24.58 31.37
C ASP A 511 17.92 23.84 31.96
N ASN A 512 17.80 22.54 31.72
CA ASN A 512 16.62 21.74 32.04
C ASN A 512 16.86 20.76 33.21
N VAL A 513 15.87 19.92 33.48
CA VAL A 513 15.85 19.01 34.64
C VAL A 513 15.63 17.56 34.22
N LEU A 514 16.38 16.67 34.87
CA LEU A 514 16.19 15.23 34.92
C LEU A 514 15.50 14.86 36.24
N VAL A 515 14.44 14.07 36.16
CA VAL A 515 13.78 13.45 37.32
C VAL A 515 13.93 11.93 37.19
N VAL A 516 14.54 11.30 38.19
CA VAL A 516 14.65 9.84 38.27
C VAL A 516 13.69 9.34 39.34
N GLU A 517 12.72 8.53 38.92
CA GLU A 517 11.76 7.91 39.83
C GLU A 517 12.48 6.84 40.64
N CYS A 518 12.47 6.98 41.96
CA CYS A 518 13.13 6.01 42.82
C CYS A 518 12.13 5.36 43.77
N GLY A 519 12.33 4.08 44.06
CA GLY A 519 11.70 3.45 45.21
C GLY A 519 12.35 3.94 46.52
N GLN A 520 11.58 3.94 47.61
CA GLN A 520 12.04 4.35 48.94
C GLN A 520 13.33 3.63 49.40
N SER A 521 13.51 2.35 49.02
CA SER A 521 14.68 1.54 49.36
C SER A 521 15.92 1.80 48.51
N GLY A 522 15.80 2.48 47.36
CA GLY A 522 16.89 2.68 46.40
C GLY A 522 17.34 4.14 46.22
N LYS A 523 16.58 5.11 46.72
CA LYS A 523 16.78 6.55 46.49
C LYS A 523 18.18 7.06 46.85
N THR A 524 18.77 6.60 47.96
CA THR A 524 20.11 7.02 48.40
C THR A 524 21.20 6.54 47.44
N SER A 525 21.14 5.28 47.03
CA SER A 525 22.10 4.71 46.08
C SER A 525 21.98 5.37 44.70
N MET A 526 20.76 5.67 44.26
CA MET A 526 20.52 6.39 43.00
C MET A 526 21.06 7.82 43.07
N ARG A 527 20.82 8.54 44.18
CA ARG A 527 21.40 9.87 44.42
C ARG A 527 22.93 9.85 44.28
N ASP A 528 23.59 8.89 44.93
CA ASP A 528 25.06 8.81 44.92
C ASP A 528 25.59 8.44 43.52
N ALA A 529 24.88 7.59 42.78
CA ALA A 529 25.21 7.26 41.39
C ALA A 529 25.07 8.49 40.46
N VAL A 530 23.95 9.21 40.54
CA VAL A 530 23.70 10.42 39.75
C VAL A 530 24.67 11.54 40.13
N ALA A 531 24.96 11.74 41.42
CA ALA A 531 25.97 12.69 41.87
C ALA A 531 27.36 12.36 41.29
N SER A 532 27.72 11.08 41.21
CA SER A 532 28.98 10.65 40.59
C SER A 532 29.01 10.94 39.08
N LEU A 533 27.88 10.77 38.38
CA LEU A 533 27.75 11.12 36.96
C LEU A 533 27.84 12.63 36.73
N VAL A 534 27.24 13.44 37.61
CA VAL A 534 27.35 14.90 37.57
C VAL A 534 28.78 15.36 37.89
N ALA A 535 29.43 14.78 38.91
CA ALA A 535 30.82 15.09 39.25
C ALA A 535 31.78 14.82 38.08
N SER A 536 31.58 13.68 37.41
CA SER A 536 32.32 13.31 36.20
C SER A 536 32.08 14.32 35.06
N GLY A 537 30.82 14.69 34.81
CA GLY A 537 30.45 15.66 33.77
C GLY A 537 30.98 17.07 34.05
N ARG A 538 30.93 17.48 35.32
CA ARG A 538 31.43 18.78 35.80
C ARG A 538 32.91 18.98 35.46
N ASN A 539 33.74 17.94 35.55
CA ASN A 539 35.16 17.95 35.18
C ASN A 539 35.93 19.21 35.65
N GLY A 540 35.88 19.48 36.96
CA GLY A 540 36.52 20.66 37.55
C GLY A 540 35.82 22.00 37.27
N GLY A 541 34.57 21.97 36.82
CA GLY A 541 33.74 23.16 36.52
C GLY A 541 33.72 23.54 35.04
N LEU A 542 34.35 22.75 34.17
CA LEU A 542 34.36 22.96 32.73
C LEU A 542 33.12 22.38 32.02
N TRP A 543 32.37 21.49 32.69
CA TRP A 543 31.14 20.88 32.18
C TRP A 543 31.31 20.16 30.82
N ASN A 544 32.49 19.58 30.59
CA ASN A 544 32.86 18.91 29.35
C ASN A 544 33.36 17.47 29.56
N GLY A 545 33.17 16.91 30.76
CA GLY A 545 33.47 15.51 31.06
C GLY A 545 32.35 14.56 30.63
N PRO A 546 32.58 13.24 30.67
CA PRO A 546 31.52 12.25 30.47
C PRO A 546 30.59 12.21 31.68
N GLY A 547 29.32 11.85 31.48
CA GLY A 547 28.29 11.81 32.51
C GLY A 547 27.18 12.83 32.27
N ILE A 548 26.69 13.46 33.33
CA ILE A 548 25.62 14.46 33.24
C ILE A 548 26.24 15.85 33.21
N VAL A 549 25.96 16.61 32.15
CA VAL A 549 26.55 17.92 31.89
C VAL A 549 25.48 19.00 31.67
N SER A 550 25.94 20.25 31.63
CA SER A 550 25.15 21.37 31.15
C SER A 550 26.02 22.24 30.24
N THR A 551 25.71 22.24 28.94
CA THR A 551 26.40 23.11 27.97
C THR A 551 26.17 24.59 28.28
N ILE A 552 25.04 24.95 28.88
CA ILE A 552 24.78 26.32 29.35
C ILE A 552 25.69 26.66 30.53
N ALA A 553 25.83 25.78 31.52
CA ALA A 553 26.74 26.01 32.64
C ALA A 553 28.22 26.08 32.21
N ALA A 554 28.60 25.36 31.15
CA ALA A 554 29.93 25.46 30.54
C ALA A 554 30.20 26.85 29.93
N GLY A 555 29.16 27.53 29.45
CA GLY A 555 29.23 28.86 28.82
C GLY A 555 29.14 30.02 29.81
N ASP A 556 28.60 29.78 30.99
CA ASP A 556 28.48 30.76 32.07
C ASP A 556 29.83 31.06 32.74
N PRO A 557 29.97 32.19 33.47
CA PRO A 557 31.17 32.47 34.23
C PRO A 557 31.50 31.31 35.18
N PRO A 558 32.78 30.88 35.27
CA PRO A 558 33.16 29.69 36.03
C PRO A 558 32.66 29.73 37.48
N GLY A 559 31.99 28.66 37.90
CA GLY A 559 31.51 28.48 39.28
C GLY A 559 30.23 29.22 39.62
N VAL A 560 29.53 29.82 38.65
CA VAL A 560 28.25 30.51 38.91
C VAL A 560 27.05 29.58 38.80
N SER A 561 27.03 28.74 37.77
CA SER A 561 25.94 27.80 37.48
C SER A 561 26.45 26.37 37.50
N ALA A 562 25.57 25.44 37.84
CA ALA A 562 25.88 24.02 37.92
C ALA A 562 24.67 23.14 37.62
N VAL A 563 24.92 21.84 37.49
CA VAL A 563 23.89 20.81 37.67
C VAL A 563 23.93 20.38 39.14
N GLY A 564 22.87 20.67 39.89
CA GLY A 564 22.71 20.20 41.26
C GLY A 564 22.01 18.84 41.30
N VAL A 565 22.15 18.11 42.41
CA VAL A 565 21.47 16.81 42.63
C VAL A 565 20.74 16.84 43.98
N LEU A 566 19.41 16.82 43.92
CA LEU A 566 18.53 16.93 45.07
C LEU A 566 17.65 15.68 45.20
N LEU A 567 17.77 14.97 46.33
CA LEU A 567 16.74 14.01 46.73
C LEU A 567 15.54 14.81 47.23
N ASN A 568 14.35 14.57 46.66
CA ASN A 568 13.14 15.38 46.92
C ASN A 568 12.49 15.07 48.28
N GLU A 569 13.26 14.83 49.34
CA GLU A 569 12.74 14.44 50.65
C GLU A 569 13.26 15.35 51.76
N ASP A 570 12.37 15.79 52.66
CA ASP A 570 12.75 16.44 53.89
C ASP A 570 13.01 15.44 55.04
N ALA A 571 13.44 15.93 56.20
CA ALA A 571 13.72 15.09 57.36
C ALA A 571 12.50 14.30 57.89
N SER A 572 11.28 14.68 57.48
CA SER A 572 10.01 14.03 57.86
C SER A 572 9.51 13.01 56.82
N GLY A 573 10.17 12.88 55.67
CA GLY A 573 9.72 12.03 54.57
C GLY A 573 8.71 12.71 53.63
N THR A 574 8.56 14.03 53.72
CA THR A 574 7.65 14.83 52.89
C THR A 574 8.38 15.34 51.65
N PRO A 575 7.71 15.44 50.47
CA PRO A 575 8.33 16.01 49.29
C PRO A 575 8.74 17.47 49.52
N LEU A 576 9.96 17.82 49.13
CA LEU A 576 10.45 19.21 49.19
C LEU A 576 9.79 20.08 48.13
N LEU A 577 9.65 19.52 46.94
CA LEU A 577 8.98 20.09 45.78
C LEU A 577 7.83 19.14 45.43
N ALA A 578 6.60 19.59 45.66
CA ALA A 578 5.41 18.80 45.31
C ALA A 578 5.12 18.84 43.79
N GLU A 579 5.55 19.91 43.13
CA GLU A 579 5.40 20.12 41.69
C GLU A 579 6.64 20.80 41.11
N LEU A 580 7.07 20.39 39.93
CA LEU A 580 8.17 21.01 39.19
C LEU A 580 7.81 21.09 37.70
N PHE A 581 7.69 22.31 37.17
CA PHE A 581 7.31 22.60 35.77
C PHE A 581 6.04 21.89 35.27
N GLY A 582 5.09 21.59 36.15
CA GLY A 582 3.83 20.90 35.83
C GLY A 582 3.85 19.39 36.07
N GLU A 583 5.00 18.81 36.44
CA GLU A 583 5.12 17.42 36.88
C GLU A 583 4.85 17.32 38.38
N ILE A 584 4.09 16.29 38.80
CA ILE A 584 3.86 15.99 40.22
C ILE A 584 4.98 15.07 40.71
N LEU A 585 5.63 15.43 41.81
CA LEU A 585 6.76 14.67 42.34
C LEU A 585 6.42 14.01 43.67
N THR A 586 7.07 12.88 43.91
CA THR A 586 7.05 12.16 45.18
C THR A 586 8.29 12.50 46.01
N ALA A 587 8.22 12.18 47.32
CA ALA A 587 9.37 12.33 48.21
C ALA A 587 10.56 11.42 47.82
N ALA A 588 10.31 10.35 47.07
CA ALA A 588 11.38 9.44 46.66
C ALA A 588 12.08 9.90 45.37
N ASP A 589 11.50 10.82 44.62
CA ASP A 589 12.04 11.26 43.33
C ASP A 589 13.37 11.98 43.52
N LEU A 590 14.31 11.71 42.61
CA LEU A 590 15.60 12.36 42.56
C LEU A 590 15.60 13.39 41.43
N ILE A 591 16.07 14.59 41.73
CA ILE A 591 16.11 15.72 40.80
C ILE A 591 17.58 16.01 40.50
N ALA A 592 17.95 16.02 39.23
CA ALA A 592 19.23 16.57 38.77
C ALA A 592 18.93 17.68 37.77
N GLY A 593 19.39 18.90 38.01
CA GLY A 593 18.94 20.03 37.20
C GLY A 593 19.88 21.21 37.22
N TYR A 594 19.82 21.99 36.15
CA TYR A 594 20.52 23.26 36.05
C TYR A 594 20.04 24.24 37.13
N THR A 595 20.99 24.76 37.90
CA THR A 595 20.74 25.71 38.98
C THR A 595 21.98 26.59 39.24
N LEU A 596 21.88 27.55 40.15
CA LEU A 596 23.02 28.32 40.65
C LEU A 596 23.91 27.46 41.54
N SER A 597 25.23 27.64 41.45
CA SER A 597 26.19 26.98 42.33
C SER A 597 26.03 27.48 43.76
N GLY A 598 25.16 26.83 44.54
CA GLY A 598 24.80 27.25 45.89
C GLY A 598 23.29 27.28 46.16
N ASP A 599 22.45 27.17 45.13
CA ASP A 599 21.01 26.91 45.34
C ASP A 599 20.83 25.42 45.72
N VAL A 600 20.92 25.15 47.02
CA VAL A 600 20.88 23.80 47.59
C VAL A 600 19.45 23.30 47.82
N ASN A 601 18.47 24.15 47.57
CA ASN A 601 17.06 23.88 47.83
C ASN A 601 16.18 23.90 46.56
N PHE A 602 16.74 24.31 45.41
CA PHE A 602 16.15 24.38 44.08
C PHE A 602 15.03 25.43 43.93
N ASP A 603 15.01 26.47 44.76
CA ASP A 603 14.07 27.60 44.64
C ASP A 603 14.54 28.68 43.65
N ARG A 604 15.68 28.45 42.98
CA ARG A 604 16.32 29.32 41.99
C ARG A 604 16.90 30.59 42.57
N ARG A 605 17.15 30.61 43.87
CA ARG A 605 17.82 31.70 44.57
C ARG A 605 18.86 31.11 45.52
N ILE A 606 19.84 31.95 45.79
CA ILE A 606 20.83 31.84 46.82
C ILE A 606 20.44 32.93 47.80
N ASP A 607 19.99 32.51 48.97
CA ASP A 607 19.69 33.40 50.08
C ASP A 607 20.18 32.85 51.43
N ALA A 608 19.71 33.44 52.52
CA ALA A 608 20.16 33.06 53.86
C ALA A 608 19.88 31.58 54.19
N ASP A 609 18.84 30.98 53.61
CA ASP A 609 18.50 29.58 53.85
C ASP A 609 19.55 28.64 53.24
N ASP A 610 20.14 29.01 52.10
CA ASP A 610 21.21 28.23 51.46
C ASP A 610 22.53 28.35 52.21
N TYR A 611 22.89 29.58 52.61
CA TYR A 611 24.07 29.83 53.44
C TYR A 611 24.00 29.08 54.78
N PHE A 612 22.83 29.08 55.43
CA PHE A 612 22.64 28.34 56.66
C PHE A 612 22.82 26.82 56.48
N ARG A 613 22.41 26.29 55.32
CA ARG A 613 22.53 24.86 55.02
C ARG A 613 23.97 24.44 54.77
N ILE A 614 24.75 25.20 53.99
CA ILE A 614 26.17 24.89 53.77
C ILE A 614 26.98 24.99 55.08
N ASP A 615 26.71 25.99 55.93
CA ASP A 615 27.31 26.10 57.27
C ASP A 615 27.01 24.86 58.13
N GLN A 616 25.76 24.40 58.08
CA GLN A 616 25.33 23.19 58.77
C GLN A 616 25.98 21.92 58.19
N GLY A 617 26.17 21.85 56.87
CA GLY A 617 26.87 20.76 56.20
C GLY A 617 28.34 20.69 56.59
N TRP A 618 29.04 21.82 56.62
CA TRP A 618 30.42 21.90 57.13
C TRP A 618 30.54 21.33 58.55
N LEU A 619 29.65 21.75 59.46
CA LEU A 619 29.61 21.26 60.84
C LEU A 619 29.33 19.75 60.94
N ASN A 620 28.46 19.24 60.07
CA ASN A 620 28.01 17.84 60.09
C ASN A 620 28.84 16.92 59.19
N ARG A 621 29.83 17.44 58.47
CA ARG A 621 30.58 16.71 57.43
C ARG A 621 29.65 16.12 56.36
N GLY A 622 28.72 16.96 55.90
CA GLY A 622 27.86 16.69 54.76
C GLY A 622 28.67 16.36 53.51
N ARG A 623 28.03 15.67 52.57
CA ARG A 623 28.68 15.16 51.33
C ARG A 623 27.75 15.17 50.14
N THR A 624 26.65 15.90 50.25
CA THR A 624 25.64 15.99 49.20
C THR A 624 25.51 17.44 48.79
N TRP A 625 25.04 17.67 47.57
CA TRP A 625 24.70 19.01 47.10
C TRP A 625 23.83 19.76 48.10
N ARG A 626 22.82 19.07 48.68
CA ARG A 626 21.91 19.66 49.67
C ARG A 626 22.60 20.07 50.98
N ASP A 627 23.68 19.37 51.34
CA ASP A 627 24.52 19.74 52.49
C ASP A 627 25.56 20.81 52.12
N GLY A 628 25.69 21.20 50.85
CA GLY A 628 26.61 22.24 50.39
C GLY A 628 27.94 21.73 49.81
N ASP A 629 28.05 20.44 49.44
CA ASP A 629 29.15 19.94 48.60
C ASP A 629 28.78 20.27 47.13
N LEU A 630 29.22 21.45 46.67
CA LEU A 630 28.83 22.05 45.40
C LEU A 630 29.78 21.67 44.27
N ASN A 631 30.99 21.22 44.60
CA ASN A 631 31.98 20.78 43.64
C ASN A 631 32.02 19.25 43.43
N TYR A 632 31.31 18.48 44.28
CA TYR A 632 31.21 17.03 44.32
C TYR A 632 32.53 16.30 44.65
N ASP A 633 33.40 16.90 45.45
CA ASP A 633 34.66 16.29 45.89
C ASP A 633 34.51 15.43 47.15
N GLY A 634 33.32 15.39 47.74
CA GLY A 634 32.98 14.57 48.90
C GLY A 634 33.24 15.25 50.25
N ALA A 635 33.55 16.54 50.25
CA ALA A 635 33.60 17.39 51.43
C ALA A 635 32.83 18.70 51.18
N VAL A 636 32.34 19.29 52.27
CA VAL A 636 31.99 20.71 52.26
C VAL A 636 33.24 21.43 52.74
N ASP A 637 33.82 22.32 51.94
CA ASP A 637 34.96 23.13 52.34
C ASP A 637 35.05 24.53 51.72
N GLY A 638 36.22 25.18 51.88
CA GLY A 638 36.43 26.54 51.42
C GLY A 638 36.21 26.71 49.91
N ASP A 639 36.40 25.66 49.12
CA ASP A 639 36.14 25.69 47.68
C ASP A 639 34.63 25.75 47.40
N ASP A 640 33.78 25.12 48.22
CA ASP A 640 32.32 25.24 48.11
C ASP A 640 31.81 26.61 48.55
N PHE A 641 32.35 27.15 49.65
CA PHE A 641 32.05 28.52 50.09
C PHE A 641 32.41 29.54 49.00
N TYR A 642 33.53 29.32 48.30
CA TYR A 642 33.91 30.16 47.17
C TYR A 642 32.90 30.07 46.01
N LEU A 643 32.35 28.88 45.73
CA LEU A 643 31.34 28.70 44.68
C LEU A 643 30.03 29.43 45.01
N ILE A 644 29.48 29.26 46.22
CA ILE A 644 28.23 29.95 46.60
C ILE A 644 28.39 31.47 46.67
N ASP A 645 29.51 31.96 47.19
CA ASP A 645 29.80 33.40 47.21
C ASP A 645 29.94 33.97 45.80
N THR A 646 30.61 33.22 44.92
CA THR A 646 30.74 33.60 43.51
C THR A 646 29.36 33.65 42.87
N ALA A 647 28.56 32.60 42.97
CA ALA A 647 27.24 32.55 42.36
C ALA A 647 26.27 33.61 42.91
N PHE A 648 26.30 33.90 44.21
CA PHE A 648 25.46 34.95 44.83
C PHE A 648 25.71 36.33 44.21
N LEU A 649 26.97 36.67 43.93
CA LEU A 649 27.34 37.93 43.28
C LEU A 649 26.79 38.05 41.84
N TRP A 650 26.57 36.91 41.17
CA TRP A 650 26.11 36.84 39.78
C TRP A 650 24.62 36.51 39.62
N GLN A 651 23.94 36.09 40.68
CA GLN A 651 22.53 35.69 40.67
C GLN A 651 21.59 36.73 40.06
N THR A 652 21.84 38.02 40.30
CA THR A 652 21.03 39.12 39.74
C THR A 652 21.19 39.30 38.23
N ILE A 653 22.28 38.79 37.64
CA ILE A 653 22.60 38.88 36.22
C ILE A 653 22.02 37.68 35.44
N LEU A 654 22.04 36.48 36.01
CA LEU A 654 21.59 35.25 35.34
C LEU A 654 20.11 34.91 35.57
N PHE A 655 19.54 35.25 36.73
CA PHE A 655 18.15 34.88 37.09
C PHE A 655 17.26 36.10 37.40
N GLY A 656 17.74 37.32 37.16
CA GLY A 656 17.10 38.60 37.52
C GLY A 656 15.78 38.99 36.82
N GLY A 657 15.05 38.04 36.24
CA GLY A 657 13.85 38.31 35.43
C GLY A 657 12.62 37.42 35.67
N GLN A 658 12.68 36.37 36.49
CA GLN A 658 11.52 35.48 36.70
C GLN A 658 11.07 35.47 38.16
N THR A 659 10.04 36.27 38.47
CA THR A 659 9.21 36.08 39.68
C THR A 659 8.08 35.10 39.36
N MET A 660 8.00 33.97 40.08
CA MET A 660 6.78 33.18 40.17
C MET A 660 5.93 33.65 41.38
N PRO A 661 4.60 33.47 41.38
CA PRO A 661 3.71 34.01 42.40
C PRO A 661 3.87 33.26 43.72
N ALA A 662 3.75 33.99 44.83
CA ALA A 662 3.77 33.44 46.17
C ALA A 662 2.65 32.41 46.37
N GLY A 663 3.02 31.14 46.58
CA GLY A 663 2.12 30.04 46.88
C GLY A 663 2.55 29.33 48.17
N ALA A 664 1.81 29.59 49.24
CA ALA A 664 1.74 28.85 50.50
C ALA A 664 3.02 28.72 51.35
N GLN A 665 3.41 29.82 52.00
CA GLN A 665 4.08 29.70 53.31
C GLN A 665 3.09 29.11 54.33
N GLY A 666 3.43 27.93 54.84
CA GLY A 666 2.90 27.45 56.11
C GLY A 666 3.30 28.42 57.23
N GLN A 667 2.31 28.88 57.98
CA GLN A 667 2.52 29.77 59.12
C GLN A 667 3.39 29.11 60.19
N GLY A 668 4.48 29.78 60.56
CA GLY A 668 5.26 29.42 61.75
C GLY A 668 6.45 30.35 61.98
N ALA A 669 6.26 31.35 62.83
CA ALA A 669 7.29 32.23 63.43
C ALA A 669 7.89 33.35 62.55
N ALA A 670 7.05 34.29 62.13
CA ALA A 670 7.49 35.67 61.92
C ALA A 670 7.45 36.43 63.26
N ALA A 671 8.62 36.66 63.87
CA ALA A 671 8.82 37.77 64.80
C ALA A 671 10.32 38.05 64.98
N MET A 672 10.71 39.30 64.72
CA MET A 672 12.02 39.92 64.94
C MET A 672 13.06 39.47 63.88
N TRP A 673 13.60 40.30 63.00
CA TRP A 673 14.00 41.70 63.10
C TRP A 673 13.73 42.41 61.75
N SER A 674 12.89 43.45 61.77
CA SER A 674 13.08 44.57 60.86
C SER A 674 14.02 45.54 61.56
N ASP A 675 15.19 45.82 60.99
CA ASP A 675 15.83 47.15 61.01
C ASP A 675 17.14 47.11 60.20
N ASP A 676 17.32 48.16 59.38
CA ASP A 676 18.55 48.65 58.72
C ASP A 676 19.13 47.98 57.47
N ILE A 677 18.52 48.27 56.30
CA ILE A 677 19.21 48.37 54.99
C ILE A 677 19.75 49.80 54.80
N SER A 678 20.68 50.27 55.64
CA SER A 678 21.26 51.61 55.43
C SER A 678 22.74 51.81 55.81
N LEU A 679 23.52 50.75 56.06
CA LEU A 679 24.91 50.91 56.51
C LEU A 679 25.92 49.91 55.92
N TRP A 680 26.03 49.79 54.59
CA TRP A 680 27.31 49.41 53.98
C TRP A 680 27.58 50.25 52.73
N ASP A 681 28.29 51.34 53.00
CA ASP A 681 28.86 52.28 52.05
C ASP A 681 29.86 51.57 51.12
N ARG A 682 29.88 52.04 49.86
CA ARG A 682 30.86 51.64 48.83
C ARG A 682 32.22 52.20 49.21
N SER A 683 33.02 51.45 49.94
CA SER A 683 34.49 51.57 49.90
C SER A 683 35.16 50.49 50.74
N VAL A 684 36.33 50.05 50.28
CA VAL A 684 37.25 49.06 50.89
C VAL A 684 36.82 47.60 50.56
N CYS A 685 37.56 46.78 49.81
CA CYS A 685 39.01 46.63 49.71
C CYS A 685 39.44 46.03 48.36
N LEU A 686 40.31 46.74 47.63
CA LEU A 686 41.36 46.12 46.83
C LEU A 686 42.47 45.70 47.80
N ARG A 687 42.76 44.40 47.89
CA ARG A 687 44.11 43.84 48.01
C ARG A 687 44.10 42.33 47.90
#